data_AF-A0A6P8ULH8-F1
#
_entry.id   AF-A0A6P8ULH8-F1
#
_cell.length_a   1.000
_cell.length_b   1.000
_cell.length_c   1.000
_cell.angle_alpha   90.00
_cell.angle_beta   90.00
_cell.angle_gamma   90.00
#
_symmetry.space_group_name_H-M   'P 1'
#
loop_
_entity.id
_entity.type
_entity.pdbx_description
1 polymer ?
#
loop_
_entity_poly.entity_id
_entity_poly.type
_entity_poly.pdbx_seq_one_letter_code
_entity_poly.pdbx_strand_id
1 'polypeptide(L)'
;MDRGHKSLCIFAEAFSRRRDPESTHTAAMEDNDETKKPKQKTAVICGYPISIFFIVVNEFCERFSYYGMRAVLVLYFKYFLKWDDDFATTIYHTFVALCYLTPILGAIVADSWLGKFKTIIYLSIVYTLGQVVMAISAIHDLTDANKDGTPDNMTLHVALSMVGLILIALGTGGIKPCVAAFGGDQFLDHQEKQRSTFFSIFYLSINAGSLLSTVITPILRAQECGINTKQSCYPLAFGVPAALMVVALVVFILGSGMYIKTPPQGNIMVKVCTCIGFAIKNRFRHRSSQYPKREHWMDWSDEKYDKLLIAQVKMVLKVLFLYIPLPMFWALFDQQGSRWTLQATIMDGNFGFLTIQPDQMQTVNPILILIMVPIMDSAIYPLIAKCKLNFSPLKRMTVGMLFAALAFVAAALVQLQIDQTMPIFPSSTESQVKYINMMSTPLDVKAGNNHFTLKPFTANEDYLTFGSPFTLLLGPNASYPIAIEEGNRSTSVIVQEGTLPKLITFSDTTSKPEQGANAIRFFNGFNIALNMTWGDQSFGNIPTNNMSKYVLIPQGVAQYQIKNALGSVCDYKQELGFGSSYTIVIPPTFNFESTCEQILIPVVDIKPNIIHMAWQIPQYFLMTVGEVVFSVTGLEFSYSQAPSNMKSVLQAGWLLTVAVGNIVVLIIAEAATLEDQWAEYILFASLLVLVCFIFAFMAYFYTYIDPAKIEAEFAHKEPEEKKRKSVEMSRKSSHSCSEKDEETLQTKI
;
A
#
# COMPACT_ATOMS: atom_id res chain seq x y z
N MET A 1 1.28 7.10 39.44
CA MET A 1 1.91 7.14 38.11
C MET A 1 3.18 6.29 38.00
N ASP A 2 3.58 5.47 38.99
CA ASP A 2 4.90 4.79 38.98
C ASP A 2 4.95 3.34 38.46
N ARG A 3 3.82 2.70 38.14
CA ARG A 3 3.82 1.28 37.71
C ARG A 3 3.85 1.05 36.19
N GLY A 4 3.47 2.03 35.37
CA GLY A 4 3.55 1.93 33.90
C GLY A 4 4.95 2.16 33.33
N HIS A 5 5.82 2.88 34.06
CA HIS A 5 7.11 3.37 33.58
C HIS A 5 8.23 2.32 33.63
N LYS A 6 8.09 1.25 34.43
CA LYS A 6 9.08 0.15 34.51
C LYS A 6 8.91 -0.90 33.42
N SER A 7 7.71 -1.08 32.85
CA SER A 7 7.46 -2.13 31.85
C SER A 7 8.15 -1.87 30.49
N LEU A 8 8.32 -0.60 30.09
CA LEU A 8 8.95 -0.26 28.81
C LEU A 8 10.47 -0.52 28.79
N CYS A 9 11.17 -0.27 29.91
CA CYS A 9 12.61 -0.51 30.02
C CYS A 9 12.96 -2.01 30.08
N ILE A 10 12.11 -2.81 30.76
CA ILE A 10 12.33 -4.25 30.92
C ILE A 10 12.18 -4.99 29.57
N PHE A 11 11.24 -4.57 28.72
CA PHE A 11 11.05 -5.17 27.39
C PHE A 11 12.19 -4.83 26.41
N ALA A 12 12.77 -3.63 26.49
CA ALA A 12 13.93 -3.23 25.67
C ALA A 12 15.24 -3.90 26.14
N GLU A 13 15.42 -4.09 27.44
CA GLU A 13 16.56 -4.84 27.99
C GLU A 13 16.54 -6.33 27.62
N ALA A 14 15.36 -6.92 27.45
CA ALA A 14 15.21 -8.31 27.01
C ALA A 14 15.71 -8.54 25.57
N PHE A 15 15.65 -7.52 24.69
CA PHE A 15 16.06 -7.62 23.28
C PHE A 15 17.54 -7.26 23.05
N SER A 16 18.15 -6.45 23.93
CA SER A 16 19.52 -5.93 23.76
C SER A 16 20.62 -6.89 24.26
N ARG A 17 20.31 -7.89 25.10
CA ARG A 17 21.29 -8.74 25.81
C ARG A 17 22.11 -9.77 25.00
N ARG A 18 22.09 -9.78 23.66
CA ARG A 18 22.69 -10.88 22.86
C ARG A 18 23.77 -10.53 21.85
N ARG A 19 24.38 -9.35 21.92
CA ARG A 19 25.61 -9.06 21.15
C ARG A 19 26.64 -8.47 22.09
N ASP A 20 27.66 -9.27 22.42
CA ASP A 20 29.05 -8.87 22.65
C ASP A 20 29.89 -10.13 23.00
N PRO A 21 31.01 -10.39 22.31
CA PRO A 21 32.20 -10.98 22.92
C PRO A 21 33.22 -9.87 23.24
N GLU A 22 33.91 -10.07 24.35
CA GLU A 22 34.90 -9.18 24.98
C GLU A 22 36.02 -8.69 24.03
N SER A 23 36.43 -7.43 24.18
CA SER A 23 37.80 -7.02 23.86
C SER A 23 38.31 -5.91 24.79
N THR A 24 39.56 -6.13 25.19
CA THR A 24 40.32 -5.63 26.33
C THR A 24 40.89 -4.22 26.15
N HIS A 25 41.15 -3.58 27.28
CA HIS A 25 41.84 -2.30 27.52
C HIS A 25 42.99 -1.91 26.58
N THR A 26 43.03 -0.62 26.21
CA THR A 26 44.28 0.14 26.03
C THR A 26 44.10 1.59 26.48
N ALA A 27 45.12 2.10 27.18
CA ALA A 27 45.16 3.33 27.95
C ALA A 27 45.20 4.60 27.11
N ALA A 28 44.57 5.67 27.63
CA ALA A 28 44.58 7.01 27.08
C ALA A 28 45.87 7.76 27.49
N MET A 29 46.43 8.50 26.54
CA MET A 29 47.49 9.48 26.72
C MET A 29 46.81 10.86 26.70
N GLU A 30 47.04 11.65 27.75
CA GLU A 30 46.51 13.01 27.94
C GLU A 30 47.05 13.97 26.87
N ASP A 31 46.19 14.83 26.33
CA ASP A 31 46.62 16.14 25.88
C ASP A 31 45.55 17.20 26.11
N ASN A 32 46.01 18.40 26.42
CA ASN A 32 45.34 19.44 27.18
C ASN A 32 44.71 20.53 26.29
N ASP A 33 43.57 21.05 26.77
CA ASP A 33 43.02 22.40 26.65
C ASP A 33 42.83 23.06 25.25
N GLU A 34 41.56 23.30 24.88
CA GLU A 34 41.15 24.57 24.28
C GLU A 34 39.62 24.84 24.43
N THR A 35 39.31 25.94 25.12
CA THR A 35 38.12 26.84 25.06
C THR A 35 36.69 26.25 24.97
N LYS A 36 36.04 26.11 26.15
CA LYS A 36 34.60 25.82 26.29
C LYS A 36 33.72 27.03 25.95
N LYS A 37 32.92 26.94 24.87
CA LYS A 37 31.64 27.68 24.74
C LYS A 37 30.58 27.09 25.69
N PRO A 38 29.60 27.88 26.17
CA PRO A 38 28.67 27.43 27.21
C PRO A 38 27.78 26.30 26.68
N LYS A 39 27.95 25.09 27.24
CA LYS A 39 27.13 23.92 26.93
C LYS A 39 25.70 24.15 27.42
N GLN A 40 24.75 24.20 26.49
CA GLN A 40 23.33 24.16 26.78
C GLN A 40 23.03 22.84 27.52
N LYS A 41 22.64 22.92 28.79
CA LYS A 41 22.33 21.73 29.61
C LYS A 41 21.02 21.11 29.11
N THR A 42 21.11 20.11 28.24
CA THR A 42 19.97 19.27 27.88
C THR A 42 19.56 18.47 29.11
N ALA A 43 18.32 18.61 29.58
CA ALA A 43 17.80 17.79 30.65
C ALA A 43 17.76 16.31 30.20
N VAL A 44 18.27 15.42 31.04
CA VAL A 44 18.48 14.00 30.74
C VAL A 44 17.57 13.18 31.66
N ILE A 45 16.77 12.28 31.10
CA ILE A 45 15.98 11.28 31.85
C ILE A 45 16.52 9.90 31.49
N CYS A 46 16.93 9.10 32.51
CA CYS A 46 17.50 7.76 32.32
C CYS A 46 18.67 7.68 31.32
N GLY A 47 19.49 8.74 31.22
CA GLY A 47 20.59 8.82 30.27
C GLY A 47 20.20 9.30 28.86
N TYR A 48 18.91 9.49 28.56
CA TYR A 48 18.43 9.99 27.27
C TYR A 48 18.10 11.50 27.32
N PRO A 49 18.49 12.27 26.30
CA PRO A 49 17.96 13.61 26.07
C PRO A 49 16.43 13.61 26.02
N ILE A 50 15.78 14.48 26.80
CA ILE A 50 14.30 14.62 26.78
C ILE A 50 13.78 15.00 25.38
N SER A 51 14.62 15.63 24.55
CA SER A 51 14.31 15.96 23.15
C SER A 51 13.89 14.75 22.31
N ILE A 52 14.38 13.54 22.62
CA ILE A 52 14.08 12.32 21.86
C ILE A 52 12.61 11.93 21.96
N PHE A 53 11.97 12.15 23.11
CA PHE A 53 10.58 11.78 23.31
C PHE A 53 9.67 12.50 22.29
N PHE A 54 9.93 13.77 22.03
CA PHE A 54 9.19 14.55 21.03
C PHE A 54 9.36 14.00 19.61
N ILE A 55 10.55 13.50 19.27
CA ILE A 55 10.84 12.91 17.95
C ILE A 55 10.13 11.56 17.80
N VAL A 56 10.15 10.71 18.84
CA VAL A 56 9.50 9.39 18.81
C VAL A 56 7.98 9.52 18.70
N VAL A 57 7.37 10.45 19.44
CA VAL A 57 5.92 10.72 19.35
C VAL A 57 5.56 11.29 17.98
N ASN A 58 6.37 12.22 17.44
CA ASN A 58 6.18 12.72 16.09
C ASN A 58 6.24 11.59 15.06
N GLU A 59 7.21 10.68 15.15
CA GLU A 59 7.31 9.52 14.24
C GLU A 59 6.10 8.59 14.37
N PHE A 60 5.65 8.29 15.59
CA PHE A 60 4.47 7.46 15.81
C PHE A 60 3.24 8.03 15.10
N CYS A 61 2.95 9.33 15.34
CA CYS A 61 1.79 10.01 14.79
C CYS A 61 1.88 10.14 13.26
N GLU A 62 3.06 10.42 12.71
CA GLU A 62 3.26 10.48 11.26
C GLU A 62 3.04 9.11 10.62
N ARG A 63 3.59 8.03 11.21
CA ARG A 63 3.42 6.67 10.69
C ARG A 63 1.98 6.22 10.77
N PHE A 64 1.29 6.52 11.88
CA PHE A 64 -0.15 6.29 11.97
C PHE A 64 -0.90 7.02 10.85
N SER A 65 -0.60 8.31 10.64
CA SER A 65 -1.27 9.12 9.63
C SER A 65 -1.06 8.60 8.22
N TYR A 66 0.17 8.23 7.86
CA TYR A 66 0.52 7.70 6.55
C TYR A 66 -0.13 6.34 6.26
N TYR A 67 0.07 5.35 7.13
CA TYR A 67 -0.45 3.99 6.91
C TYR A 67 -1.98 3.93 7.02
N GLY A 68 -2.59 4.68 7.95
CA GLY A 68 -4.04 4.70 8.11
C GLY A 68 -4.76 5.29 6.89
N MET A 69 -4.30 6.43 6.39
CA MET A 69 -4.85 7.04 5.18
C MET A 69 -4.60 6.15 3.95
N ARG A 70 -3.39 5.60 3.80
CA ARG A 70 -3.03 4.70 2.69
C ARG A 70 -3.90 3.44 2.67
N ALA A 71 -4.23 2.86 3.82
CA ALA A 71 -4.99 1.61 3.90
C ALA A 71 -6.40 1.72 3.29
N VAL A 72 -7.08 2.85 3.52
CA VAL A 72 -8.47 3.07 3.06
C VAL A 72 -8.57 3.70 1.68
N LEU A 73 -7.44 4.16 1.11
CA LEU A 73 -7.41 5.05 -0.04
C LEU A 73 -7.98 4.41 -1.33
N VAL A 74 -7.69 3.13 -1.59
CA VAL A 74 -8.22 2.45 -2.79
C VAL A 74 -9.75 2.29 -2.73
N LEU A 75 -10.29 2.02 -1.54
CA LEU A 75 -11.74 1.92 -1.35
C LEU A 75 -12.43 3.29 -1.42
N TYR A 76 -11.74 4.36 -1.01
CA TYR A 76 -12.20 5.73 -1.23
C TYR A 76 -12.36 6.03 -2.73
N PHE A 77 -11.36 5.68 -3.54
CA PHE A 77 -11.45 5.87 -5.00
C PHE A 77 -12.60 5.06 -5.61
N LYS A 78 -12.75 3.80 -5.23
CA LYS A 78 -13.81 2.92 -5.73
C LYS A 78 -15.21 3.37 -5.29
N TYR A 79 -15.43 3.51 -3.99
CA TYR A 79 -16.79 3.68 -3.46
C TYR A 79 -17.26 5.12 -3.35
N PHE A 80 -16.34 6.06 -3.11
CA PHE A 80 -16.68 7.48 -2.96
C PHE A 80 -16.54 8.22 -4.30
N LEU A 81 -15.37 8.14 -4.95
CA LEU A 81 -15.16 8.80 -6.25
C LEU A 81 -15.76 8.03 -7.45
N LYS A 82 -16.26 6.81 -7.23
CA LYS A 82 -16.91 5.96 -8.24
C LYS A 82 -16.00 5.62 -9.42
N TRP A 83 -14.71 5.42 -9.16
CA TRP A 83 -13.75 4.95 -10.14
C TRP A 83 -13.75 3.43 -10.24
N ASP A 84 -13.43 2.90 -11.41
CA ASP A 84 -13.20 1.48 -11.60
C ASP A 84 -11.93 1.00 -10.89
N ASP A 85 -11.81 -0.31 -10.75
CA ASP A 85 -10.73 -0.97 -10.00
C ASP A 85 -9.34 -0.70 -10.58
N ASP A 86 -9.23 -0.53 -11.90
CA ASP A 86 -7.96 -0.28 -12.58
C ASP A 86 -7.53 1.17 -12.40
N PHE A 87 -8.43 2.13 -12.62
CA PHE A 87 -8.12 3.54 -12.43
C PHE A 87 -7.82 3.87 -10.96
N ALA A 88 -8.56 3.28 -10.01
CA ALA A 88 -8.27 3.40 -8.58
C ALA A 88 -6.86 2.86 -8.23
N THR A 89 -6.48 1.73 -8.81
CA THR A 89 -5.15 1.13 -8.64
C THR A 89 -4.05 2.01 -9.23
N THR A 90 -4.26 2.58 -10.42
CA THR A 90 -3.35 3.49 -11.11
C THR A 90 -3.06 4.75 -10.28
N ILE A 91 -4.10 5.41 -9.75
CA ILE A 91 -3.91 6.61 -8.93
C ILE A 91 -3.24 6.26 -7.59
N TYR A 92 -3.59 5.13 -6.98
CA TYR A 92 -2.94 4.65 -5.76
C TYR A 92 -1.43 4.47 -5.94
N HIS A 93 -1.00 3.75 -6.98
CA HIS A 93 0.43 3.51 -7.24
C HIS A 93 1.15 4.79 -7.67
N THR A 94 0.48 5.69 -8.40
CA THR A 94 1.04 7.02 -8.72
C THR A 94 1.33 7.81 -7.44
N PHE A 95 0.39 7.83 -6.49
CA PHE A 95 0.59 8.48 -5.20
C PHE A 95 1.74 7.87 -4.41
N VAL A 96 1.83 6.54 -4.33
CA VAL A 96 2.93 5.86 -3.64
C VAL A 96 4.27 6.16 -4.32
N ALA A 97 4.34 6.10 -5.66
CA ALA A 97 5.54 6.44 -6.41
C ALA A 97 6.03 7.85 -6.08
N LEU A 98 5.13 8.84 -6.04
CA LEU A 98 5.47 10.21 -5.66
C LEU A 98 5.99 10.28 -4.22
N CYS A 99 5.36 9.61 -3.26
CA CYS A 99 5.79 9.57 -1.85
C CYS A 99 7.22 9.02 -1.66
N TYR A 100 7.68 8.14 -2.54
CA TYR A 100 9.01 7.54 -2.49
C TYR A 100 10.03 8.21 -3.44
N LEU A 101 9.57 9.09 -4.34
CA LEU A 101 10.43 9.91 -5.21
C LEU A 101 10.80 11.27 -4.57
N THR A 102 9.84 11.92 -3.91
CA THR A 102 10.03 13.22 -3.22
C THR A 102 11.03 13.22 -2.04
N PRO A 103 11.43 12.11 -1.40
CA PRO A 103 12.54 12.10 -0.44
C PRO A 103 13.84 12.69 -0.98
N ILE A 104 14.13 12.50 -2.27
CA ILE A 104 15.33 13.08 -2.91
C ILE A 104 15.28 14.61 -2.83
N LEU A 105 14.10 15.20 -3.10
CA LEU A 105 13.90 16.64 -3.02
C LEU A 105 14.01 17.14 -1.57
N GLY A 106 13.40 16.42 -0.62
CA GLY A 106 13.47 16.78 0.81
C GLY A 106 14.90 16.76 1.35
N ALA A 107 15.68 15.73 1.01
CA ALA A 107 17.09 15.64 1.37
C ALA A 107 17.91 16.80 0.78
N ILE A 108 17.67 17.14 -0.50
CA ILE A 108 18.37 18.27 -1.14
C ILE A 108 18.06 19.59 -0.45
N VAL A 109 16.80 19.84 -0.12
CA VAL A 109 16.38 21.07 0.57
C VAL A 109 16.95 21.15 1.99
N ALA A 110 16.95 20.03 2.73
CA ALA A 110 17.53 19.95 4.08
C ALA A 110 19.04 20.19 4.10
N ASP A 111 19.80 19.55 3.21
CA ASP A 111 21.26 19.59 3.26
C ASP A 111 21.83 20.85 2.60
N SER A 112 21.16 21.41 1.58
CA SER A 112 21.68 22.56 0.83
C SER A 112 21.21 23.92 1.36
N TRP A 113 19.96 24.04 1.82
CA TRP A 113 19.33 25.36 2.00
C TRP A 113 18.77 25.61 3.40
N LEU A 114 17.86 24.76 3.87
CA LEU A 114 17.04 25.07 5.06
C LEU A 114 17.60 24.46 6.36
N GLY A 115 18.36 23.37 6.28
CA GLY A 115 18.71 22.54 7.43
C GLY A 115 17.58 21.57 7.81
N LYS A 116 17.93 20.39 8.35
CA LYS A 116 16.99 19.30 8.68
C LYS A 116 15.78 19.77 9.49
N PHE A 117 16.00 20.53 10.57
CA PHE A 117 14.93 21.00 11.45
C PHE A 117 13.88 21.86 10.74
N LYS A 118 14.30 22.85 9.94
CA LYS A 118 13.36 23.72 9.21
C LYS A 118 12.65 22.96 8.10
N THR A 119 13.36 22.09 7.39
CA THR A 119 12.75 21.24 6.36
C THR A 119 11.65 20.36 6.93
N ILE A 120 11.87 19.72 8.08
CA ILE A 120 10.84 18.92 8.77
C ILE A 120 9.62 19.78 9.07
N ILE A 121 9.78 20.97 9.65
CA ILE A 121 8.63 21.84 9.98
C ILE A 121 7.85 22.27 8.73
N TYR A 122 8.52 22.83 7.72
CA TYR A 122 7.83 23.35 6.54
C TYR A 122 7.11 22.24 5.77
N LEU A 123 7.75 21.09 5.59
CA LEU A 123 7.13 19.96 4.90
C LEU A 123 6.04 19.30 5.76
N SER A 124 6.15 19.29 7.09
CA SER A 124 5.07 18.82 7.97
C SER A 124 3.85 19.72 7.91
N ILE A 125 4.01 21.04 7.72
CA ILE A 125 2.89 21.96 7.47
C ILE A 125 2.21 21.63 6.15
N VAL A 126 2.99 21.44 5.07
CA VAL A 126 2.46 21.04 3.75
C VAL A 126 1.72 19.71 3.85
N TYR A 127 2.29 18.73 4.57
CA TYR A 127 1.65 17.45 4.82
C TYR A 127 0.32 17.61 5.57
N THR A 128 0.32 18.39 6.65
CA THR A 128 -0.88 18.66 7.46
C THR A 128 -1.98 19.28 6.61
N LEU A 129 -1.65 20.29 5.79
CA LEU A 129 -2.60 20.90 4.86
C LEU A 129 -3.15 19.89 3.86
N GLY A 130 -2.31 19.03 3.30
CA GLY A 130 -2.74 17.96 2.40
C GLY A 130 -3.74 17.00 3.05
N GLN A 131 -3.47 16.54 4.28
CA GLN A 131 -4.39 15.67 5.03
C GLN A 131 -5.71 16.35 5.38
N VAL A 132 -5.69 17.64 5.73
CA VAL A 132 -6.92 18.43 5.98
C VAL A 132 -7.74 18.57 4.70
N VAL A 133 -7.10 18.87 3.57
CA VAL A 133 -7.78 18.94 2.26
C VAL A 133 -8.39 17.60 1.88
N MET A 134 -7.69 16.47 2.12
CA MET A 134 -8.24 15.12 1.92
C MET A 134 -9.44 14.82 2.83
N ALA A 135 -9.41 15.26 4.10
CA ALA A 135 -10.54 15.07 5.00
C ALA A 135 -11.78 15.87 4.55
N ILE A 136 -11.57 17.10 4.05
CA ILE A 136 -12.64 17.95 3.51
C ILE A 136 -13.18 17.38 2.19
N SER A 137 -12.32 16.84 1.33
CA SER A 137 -12.74 16.25 0.05
C SER A 137 -13.62 15.01 0.21
N ALA A 138 -13.64 14.40 1.39
CA ALA A 138 -14.45 13.22 1.68
C ALA A 138 -15.85 13.52 2.25
N ILE A 139 -16.26 14.79 2.39
CA ILE A 139 -17.56 15.17 3.00
C ILE A 139 -18.65 15.28 1.91
N HIS A 140 -19.61 14.33 1.81
CA HIS A 140 -20.73 14.48 0.84
C HIS A 140 -21.51 15.78 1.01
N ASP A 141 -21.84 16.16 2.26
CA ASP A 141 -22.60 17.36 2.61
C ASP A 141 -21.99 18.68 2.07
N LEU A 142 -20.74 18.67 1.60
CA LEU A 142 -20.10 19.85 1.00
C LEU A 142 -20.74 20.27 -0.33
N THR A 143 -21.20 19.30 -1.12
CA THR A 143 -21.83 19.56 -2.42
C THR A 143 -23.19 18.90 -2.60
N ASP A 144 -23.68 18.13 -1.62
CA ASP A 144 -25.02 17.53 -1.61
C ASP A 144 -26.08 18.58 -1.19
N ALA A 145 -26.53 19.41 -2.14
CA ALA A 145 -27.55 20.44 -1.88
C ALA A 145 -28.97 19.86 -1.89
N ASN A 146 -29.18 18.78 -2.65
CA ASN A 146 -30.46 18.10 -2.81
C ASN A 146 -30.77 17.11 -1.65
N LYS A 147 -29.77 16.81 -0.79
CA LYS A 147 -29.84 15.91 0.37
C LYS A 147 -30.19 14.47 0.00
N ASP A 148 -29.81 14.03 -1.19
CA ASP A 148 -30.04 12.66 -1.65
C ASP A 148 -28.95 11.68 -1.19
N GLY A 149 -27.89 12.19 -0.55
CA GLY A 149 -26.78 11.40 -0.04
C GLY A 149 -25.65 11.20 -1.05
N THR A 150 -25.74 11.83 -2.22
CA THR A 150 -24.71 11.82 -3.25
C THR A 150 -24.18 13.24 -3.53
N PRO A 151 -22.87 13.41 -3.76
CA PRO A 151 -22.33 14.72 -4.10
C PRO A 151 -22.84 15.24 -5.46
N ASP A 152 -23.46 16.43 -5.51
CA ASP A 152 -23.91 17.02 -6.77
C ASP A 152 -22.73 17.40 -7.69
N ASN A 153 -21.55 17.69 -7.12
CA ASN A 153 -20.35 18.06 -7.89
C ASN A 153 -19.15 17.16 -7.57
N MET A 154 -19.12 15.98 -8.18
CA MET A 154 -18.02 15.03 -8.06
C MET A 154 -16.67 15.61 -8.51
N THR A 155 -16.66 16.51 -9.50
CA THR A 155 -15.42 17.13 -10.01
C THR A 155 -14.68 17.92 -8.93
N LEU A 156 -15.40 18.60 -8.04
CA LEU A 156 -14.77 19.31 -6.92
C LEU A 156 -14.10 18.33 -5.94
N HIS A 157 -14.77 17.23 -5.60
CA HIS A 157 -14.23 16.19 -4.72
C HIS A 157 -12.98 15.55 -5.31
N VAL A 158 -12.99 15.26 -6.61
CA VAL A 158 -11.80 14.76 -7.34
C VAL A 158 -10.66 15.78 -7.28
N ALA A 159 -10.92 17.05 -7.61
CA ALA A 159 -9.89 18.09 -7.64
C ALA A 159 -9.25 18.30 -6.26
N LEU A 160 -10.06 18.41 -5.19
CA LEU A 160 -9.56 18.54 -3.83
C LEU A 160 -8.75 17.31 -3.42
N SER A 161 -9.21 16.11 -3.76
CA SER A 161 -8.48 14.86 -3.45
C SER A 161 -7.13 14.81 -4.15
N MET A 162 -7.04 15.18 -5.42
CA MET A 162 -5.76 15.19 -6.15
C MET A 162 -4.78 16.21 -5.56
N VAL A 163 -5.27 17.42 -5.21
CA VAL A 163 -4.45 18.43 -4.53
C VAL A 163 -3.98 17.91 -3.18
N GLY A 164 -4.86 17.30 -2.39
CA GLY A 164 -4.54 16.70 -1.10
C GLY A 164 -3.46 15.64 -1.21
N LEU A 165 -3.59 14.69 -2.14
CA LEU A 165 -2.60 13.62 -2.37
C LEU A 165 -1.23 14.15 -2.80
N ILE A 166 -1.18 15.17 -3.67
CA ILE A 166 0.09 15.79 -4.09
C ILE A 166 0.78 16.46 -2.91
N LEU A 167 0.03 17.24 -2.10
CA LEU A 167 0.57 17.88 -0.90
C LEU A 167 1.07 16.86 0.12
N ILE A 168 0.31 15.77 0.32
CA ILE A 168 0.73 14.68 1.19
C ILE A 168 2.02 14.04 0.67
N ALA A 169 2.10 13.71 -0.62
CA ALA A 169 3.26 13.07 -1.22
C ALA A 169 4.53 13.93 -1.11
N LEU A 170 4.41 15.24 -1.29
CA LEU A 170 5.50 16.20 -1.07
C LEU A 170 5.90 16.27 0.42
N GLY A 171 4.91 16.30 1.31
CA GLY A 171 5.08 16.36 2.75
C GLY A 171 5.78 15.12 3.32
N THR A 172 5.11 13.95 3.29
CA THR A 172 5.64 12.71 3.87
C THR A 172 6.98 12.34 3.26
N GLY A 173 7.11 12.39 1.93
CA GLY A 173 8.33 11.97 1.26
C GLY A 173 9.51 12.85 1.63
N GLY A 174 9.36 14.17 1.68
CA GLY A 174 10.49 15.04 2.02
C GLY A 174 10.84 15.05 3.52
N ILE A 175 9.94 14.64 4.41
CA ILE A 175 10.20 14.48 5.86
C ILE A 175 10.95 13.17 6.16
N LYS A 176 10.58 12.08 5.48
CA LYS A 176 11.13 10.71 5.70
C LYS A 176 12.66 10.65 5.89
N PRO A 177 13.49 11.20 5.00
CA PRO A 177 14.95 11.11 5.15
C PRO A 177 15.49 12.01 6.28
N CYS A 178 14.73 13.03 6.67
CA CYS A 178 15.19 14.06 7.61
C CYS A 178 14.98 13.65 9.08
N VAL A 179 13.86 13.01 9.43
CA VAL A 179 13.49 12.76 10.84
C VAL A 179 14.40 11.74 11.51
N ALA A 180 14.65 10.60 10.86
CA ALA A 180 15.54 9.57 11.39
C ALA A 180 16.98 10.10 11.58
N ALA A 181 17.46 10.87 10.60
CA ALA A 181 18.78 11.51 10.68
C ALA A 181 18.83 12.57 11.80
N PHE A 182 17.80 13.40 11.91
CA PHE A 182 17.71 14.44 12.94
C PHE A 182 17.63 13.86 14.37
N GLY A 183 16.94 12.73 14.54
CA GLY A 183 16.91 11.98 15.80
C GLY A 183 18.27 11.39 16.18
N GLY A 184 19.01 10.85 15.20
CA GLY A 184 20.38 10.38 15.40
C GLY A 184 21.34 11.49 15.82
N ASP A 185 21.17 12.70 15.28
CA ASP A 185 22.00 13.88 15.59
C ASP A 185 21.81 14.42 17.02
N GLN A 186 20.83 13.91 17.78
CA GLN A 186 20.60 14.33 19.18
C GLN A 186 21.58 13.70 20.17
N PHE A 187 22.34 12.69 19.75
CA PHE A 187 23.33 11.99 20.58
C PHE A 187 24.74 12.49 20.27
N LEU A 188 25.55 12.63 21.33
CA LEU A 188 26.98 12.91 21.20
C LEU A 188 27.75 11.62 20.87
N ASP A 189 28.96 11.73 20.32
CA ASP A 189 29.73 10.57 19.83
C ASP A 189 30.01 9.49 20.90
N HIS A 190 30.10 9.87 22.17
CA HIS A 190 30.30 8.93 23.29
C HIS A 190 29.02 8.16 23.70
N GLN A 191 27.87 8.45 23.10
CA GLN A 191 26.56 7.88 23.46
C GLN A 191 26.08 6.80 22.49
N GLU A 192 26.98 6.00 21.93
CA GLU A 192 26.64 5.03 20.87
C GLU A 192 25.58 4.00 21.30
N LYS A 193 25.68 3.48 22.54
CA LYS A 193 24.72 2.51 23.08
C LYS A 193 23.30 3.09 23.18
N GLN A 194 23.19 4.36 23.57
CA GLN A 194 21.91 5.07 23.69
C GLN A 194 21.34 5.37 22.29
N ARG A 195 22.20 5.76 21.34
CA ARG A 195 21.82 5.96 19.93
C ARG A 195 21.27 4.67 19.29
N SER A 196 21.90 3.52 19.55
CA SER A 196 21.40 2.22 19.07
C SER A 196 20.02 1.88 19.64
N THR A 197 19.83 2.07 20.95
CA THR A 197 18.54 1.82 21.61
C THR A 197 17.44 2.76 21.09
N PHE A 198 17.78 4.02 20.79
CA PHE A 198 16.84 4.95 20.15
C PHE A 198 16.34 4.42 18.81
N PHE A 199 17.22 3.90 17.94
CA PHE A 199 16.79 3.33 16.67
C PHE A 199 15.89 2.10 16.85
N SER A 200 16.09 1.30 17.90
CA SER A 200 15.17 0.20 18.25
C SER A 200 13.79 0.72 18.68
N ILE A 201 13.73 1.76 19.52
CA ILE A 201 12.47 2.40 19.93
C ILE A 201 11.77 3.06 18.73
N PHE A 202 12.54 3.69 17.85
CA PHE A 202 12.05 4.29 16.62
C PHE A 202 11.41 3.24 15.69
N TYR A 203 12.07 2.10 15.52
CA TYR A 203 11.53 0.97 14.76
C TYR A 203 10.25 0.39 15.40
N LEU A 204 10.21 0.27 16.72
CA LEU A 204 9.01 -0.15 17.44
C LEU A 204 7.84 0.83 17.22
N SER A 205 8.13 2.13 17.27
CA SER A 205 7.16 3.21 17.02
C SER A 205 6.55 3.12 15.61
N ILE A 206 7.38 2.86 14.59
CA ILE A 206 6.92 2.67 13.20
C ILE A 206 5.94 1.50 13.09
N ASN A 207 6.31 0.33 13.62
CA ASN A 207 5.46 -0.86 13.53
C ASN A 207 4.18 -0.70 14.36
N ALA A 208 4.26 -0.08 15.54
CA ALA A 208 3.07 0.22 16.35
C ALA A 208 2.12 1.19 15.63
N GLY A 209 2.64 2.25 15.02
CA GLY A 209 1.84 3.20 14.24
C GLY A 209 1.17 2.54 13.03
N SER A 210 1.90 1.72 12.27
CA SER A 210 1.35 0.97 11.13
C SER A 210 0.28 -0.05 11.56
N LEU A 211 0.54 -0.82 12.61
CA LEU A 211 -0.41 -1.80 13.14
C LEU A 211 -1.70 -1.13 13.62
N LEU A 212 -1.60 -0.10 14.45
CA LEU A 212 -2.77 0.56 15.03
C LEU A 212 -3.57 1.31 13.96
N SER A 213 -2.92 1.95 13.00
CA SER A 213 -3.61 2.70 11.95
C SER A 213 -4.36 1.80 10.97
N THR A 214 -3.77 0.67 10.58
CA THR A 214 -4.44 -0.32 9.70
C THR A 214 -5.61 -1.04 10.38
N VAL A 215 -5.67 -1.04 11.72
CA VAL A 215 -6.85 -1.52 12.46
C VAL A 215 -7.89 -0.43 12.64
N ILE A 216 -7.49 0.72 13.19
CA ILE A 216 -8.42 1.77 13.64
C ILE A 216 -9.04 2.51 12.47
N THR A 217 -8.25 2.91 11.46
CA THR A 217 -8.76 3.76 10.38
C THR A 217 -9.85 3.07 9.53
N PRO A 218 -9.71 1.79 9.14
CA PRO A 218 -10.81 1.04 8.52
C PRO A 218 -12.07 0.91 9.39
N ILE A 219 -11.92 0.74 10.72
CA ILE A 219 -13.07 0.71 11.64
C ILE A 219 -13.80 2.05 11.61
N LEU A 220 -13.07 3.16 11.63
CA LEU A 220 -13.65 4.50 11.52
C LEU A 220 -14.35 4.72 10.18
N ARG A 221 -13.77 4.23 9.07
CA ARG A 221 -14.39 4.28 7.74
C ARG A 221 -15.72 3.52 7.70
N ALA A 222 -15.77 2.35 8.32
CA ALA A 222 -16.95 1.47 8.30
C ALA A 222 -18.13 2.00 9.13
N GLN A 223 -17.93 3.03 9.96
CA GLN A 223 -19.01 3.67 10.68
C GLN A 223 -19.87 4.55 9.77
N GLU A 224 -21.13 4.73 10.15
CA GLU A 224 -22.02 5.71 9.53
C GLU A 224 -21.83 7.09 10.16
N CYS A 225 -21.62 8.11 9.33
CA CYS A 225 -21.61 9.50 9.77
C CYS A 225 -22.19 10.43 8.70
N GLY A 226 -22.39 11.70 9.04
CA GLY A 226 -22.95 12.72 8.16
C GLY A 226 -23.93 13.62 8.91
N ILE A 227 -24.07 14.87 8.46
CA ILE A 227 -24.88 15.86 9.16
C ILE A 227 -26.34 15.73 8.73
N ASN A 228 -26.58 15.66 7.41
CA ASN A 228 -27.94 15.53 6.86
C ASN A 228 -28.22 14.10 6.37
N THR A 229 -27.23 13.46 5.75
CA THR A 229 -27.35 12.13 5.14
C THR A 229 -26.32 11.17 5.75
N LYS A 230 -26.75 9.97 6.12
CA LYS A 230 -25.85 8.95 6.68
C LYS A 230 -25.05 8.29 5.55
N GLN A 231 -23.73 8.29 5.69
CA GLN A 231 -22.76 7.75 4.71
C GLN A 231 -21.63 7.03 5.43
N SER A 232 -20.86 6.20 4.71
CA SER A 232 -19.61 5.63 5.24
C SER A 232 -18.62 6.75 5.58
N CYS A 233 -17.99 6.67 6.75
CA CYS A 233 -17.30 7.81 7.33
C CYS A 233 -15.85 8.01 6.86
N TYR A 234 -15.66 8.26 5.57
CA TYR A 234 -14.37 8.69 5.01
C TYR A 234 -13.84 10.00 5.62
N PRO A 235 -14.67 11.03 5.93
CA PRO A 235 -14.19 12.24 6.61
C PRO A 235 -13.50 11.95 7.93
N LEU A 236 -14.01 11.01 8.74
CA LEU A 236 -13.40 10.63 10.01
C LEU A 236 -12.14 9.78 9.78
N ALA A 237 -12.20 8.86 8.81
CA ALA A 237 -11.06 8.03 8.44
C ALA A 237 -9.85 8.84 7.97
N PHE A 238 -10.04 9.96 7.27
CA PHE A 238 -8.96 10.89 6.90
C PHE A 238 -8.72 11.99 7.95
N GLY A 239 -9.76 12.42 8.66
CA GLY A 239 -9.70 13.47 9.67
C GLY A 239 -8.90 13.09 10.91
N VAL A 240 -9.00 11.83 11.39
CA VAL A 240 -8.19 11.36 12.53
C VAL A 240 -6.69 11.36 12.20
N PRO A 241 -6.22 10.79 11.07
CA PRO A 241 -4.87 10.98 10.55
C PRO A 241 -4.44 12.45 10.43
N ALA A 242 -5.32 13.35 9.99
CA ALA A 242 -5.02 14.77 9.88
C ALA A 242 -4.80 15.42 11.26
N ALA A 243 -5.69 15.14 12.22
CA ALA A 243 -5.57 15.63 13.60
C ALA A 243 -4.30 15.11 14.29
N LEU A 244 -3.97 13.83 14.11
CA LEU A 244 -2.73 13.26 14.64
C LEU A 244 -1.48 13.89 13.99
N MET A 245 -1.54 14.25 12.71
CA MET A 245 -0.44 14.97 12.05
C MET A 245 -0.27 16.39 12.60
N VAL A 246 -1.37 17.11 12.90
CA VAL A 246 -1.32 18.40 13.62
C VAL A 246 -0.65 18.23 14.98
N VAL A 247 -1.06 17.20 15.74
CA VAL A 247 -0.44 16.88 17.04
C VAL A 247 1.05 16.58 16.88
N ALA A 248 1.45 15.80 15.87
CA ALA A 248 2.84 15.49 15.57
C ALA A 248 3.66 16.78 15.36
N LEU A 249 3.15 17.69 14.53
CA LEU A 249 3.78 18.98 14.24
C LEU A 249 3.91 19.85 15.50
N VAL A 250 2.86 19.96 16.30
CA VAL A 250 2.87 20.76 17.54
C VAL A 250 3.87 20.18 18.54
N VAL A 251 3.84 18.86 18.78
CA VAL A 251 4.79 18.17 19.66
C VAL A 251 6.22 18.38 19.18
N PHE A 252 6.48 18.26 17.87
CA PHE A 252 7.80 18.48 17.32
C PHE A 252 8.29 19.92 17.55
N ILE A 253 7.43 20.93 17.33
CA ILE A 253 7.76 22.35 17.54
C ILE A 253 8.00 22.66 19.03
N LEU A 254 7.23 22.06 19.95
CA LEU A 254 7.43 22.25 21.39
C LEU A 254 8.82 21.80 21.85
N GLY A 255 9.37 20.75 21.24
CA GLY A 255 10.75 20.31 21.48
C GLY A 255 11.84 21.23 20.90
N SER A 256 11.49 22.28 20.14
CA SER A 256 12.43 23.09 19.36
C SER A 256 13.53 23.78 20.17
N GLY A 257 13.27 24.12 21.44
CA GLY A 257 14.25 24.71 22.35
C GLY A 257 15.29 23.70 22.87
N MET A 258 15.02 22.41 22.71
CA MET A 258 15.83 21.30 23.27
C MET A 258 16.64 20.55 22.22
N TYR A 259 16.39 20.77 20.93
CA TYR A 259 17.09 20.07 19.86
C TYR A 259 18.47 20.63 19.57
N ILE A 260 19.40 19.72 19.30
CA ILE A 260 20.67 20.05 18.65
C ILE A 260 20.39 20.31 17.16
N LYS A 261 20.60 21.55 16.72
CA LYS A 261 20.37 21.98 15.34
C LYS A 261 21.71 22.16 14.63
N THR A 262 22.12 21.15 13.85
CA THR A 262 23.34 21.21 13.06
C THR A 262 23.17 22.13 11.84
N PRO A 263 24.19 22.93 11.47
CA PRO A 263 24.15 23.71 10.25
C PRO A 263 24.09 22.80 9.01
N PRO A 264 23.57 23.29 7.86
CA PRO A 264 23.53 22.52 6.62
C PRO A 264 24.94 22.10 6.20
N GLN A 265 25.19 20.79 6.12
CA GLN A 265 26.43 20.25 5.58
C GLN A 265 26.21 20.04 4.09
N GLY A 266 26.99 20.74 3.25
CA GLY A 266 26.76 20.81 1.81
C GLY A 266 26.49 19.44 1.16
N ASN A 267 25.60 19.43 0.17
CA ASN A 267 24.93 18.23 -0.29
C ASN A 267 25.84 17.23 -1.01
N ILE A 268 26.06 16.09 -0.35
CA ILE A 268 26.87 14.98 -0.86
C ILE A 268 26.22 14.36 -2.11
N MET A 269 24.90 14.24 -2.17
CA MET A 269 24.18 13.75 -3.35
C MET A 269 24.45 14.63 -4.58
N VAL A 270 24.41 15.95 -4.44
CA VAL A 270 24.72 16.89 -5.54
C VAL A 270 26.20 16.79 -5.95
N LYS A 271 27.12 16.64 -4.99
CA LYS A 271 28.54 16.40 -5.29
C LYS A 271 28.75 15.10 -6.07
N VAL A 272 28.05 14.02 -5.70
CA VAL A 272 28.09 12.73 -6.40
C VAL A 272 27.54 12.88 -7.82
N CYS A 273 26.35 13.46 -7.99
CA CYS A 273 25.74 13.65 -9.32
C CYS A 273 26.58 14.55 -10.23
N THR A 274 27.15 15.64 -9.71
CA THR A 274 28.03 16.53 -10.49
C THR A 274 29.36 15.88 -10.84
N CYS A 275 29.93 15.05 -9.94
CA CYS A 275 31.12 14.25 -10.21
C CYS A 275 30.87 13.24 -11.34
N ILE A 276 29.76 12.49 -11.29
CA ILE A 276 29.35 11.55 -12.34
C ILE A 276 29.13 12.27 -13.67
N GLY A 277 28.37 13.38 -13.66
CA GLY A 277 28.10 14.17 -14.86
C GLY A 277 29.38 14.75 -15.48
N PHE A 278 30.32 15.21 -14.64
CA PHE A 278 31.63 15.66 -15.10
C PHE A 278 32.44 14.51 -15.73
N ALA A 279 32.52 13.35 -15.09
CA ALA A 279 33.21 12.18 -15.63
C ALA A 279 32.63 11.75 -17.00
N ILE A 280 31.31 11.71 -17.14
CA ILE A 280 30.63 11.37 -18.41
C ILE A 280 30.93 12.43 -19.49
N LYS A 281 30.77 13.71 -19.17
CA LYS A 281 31.05 14.82 -20.10
C LYS A 281 32.51 14.80 -20.56
N ASN A 282 33.44 14.56 -19.63
CA ASN A 282 34.88 14.54 -19.93
C ASN A 282 35.26 13.31 -20.77
N ARG A 283 34.62 12.15 -20.52
CA ARG A 283 34.77 10.94 -21.35
C ARG A 283 34.32 11.16 -22.79
N PHE A 284 33.18 11.85 -23.01
CA PHE A 284 32.69 12.15 -24.36
C PHE A 284 33.56 13.20 -25.07
N ARG A 285 34.06 14.21 -24.33
CA ARG A 285 34.90 15.28 -24.88
C ARG A 285 36.29 14.79 -25.29
N HIS A 286 36.85 13.80 -24.58
CA HIS A 286 38.19 13.27 -24.81
C HIS A 286 38.19 11.88 -25.48
N ARG A 287 37.13 11.53 -26.23
CA ARG A 287 36.99 10.25 -26.96
C ARG A 287 37.94 10.09 -28.16
N SER A 288 38.76 11.10 -28.46
CA SER A 288 39.79 11.07 -29.51
C SER A 288 41.00 10.20 -29.11
N SER A 289 41.67 9.59 -30.08
CA SER A 289 42.83 8.67 -29.92
C SER A 289 44.08 9.28 -29.26
N GLN A 290 44.01 10.53 -28.83
CA GLN A 290 45.12 11.34 -28.31
C GLN A 290 45.32 11.22 -26.78
N TYR A 291 44.37 10.64 -26.05
CA TYR A 291 44.42 10.50 -24.59
C TYR A 291 44.57 9.03 -24.16
N PRO A 292 45.43 8.71 -23.18
CA PRO A 292 45.60 7.34 -22.69
C PRO A 292 44.29 6.81 -22.07
N LYS A 293 43.97 5.54 -22.35
CA LYS A 293 42.80 4.87 -21.77
C LYS A 293 42.99 4.75 -20.26
N ARG A 294 42.03 5.24 -19.48
CA ARG A 294 41.99 5.04 -18.02
C ARG A 294 41.36 3.69 -17.66
N GLU A 295 41.74 3.11 -16.52
CA GLU A 295 41.26 1.79 -16.06
C GLU A 295 39.76 1.75 -15.78
N HIS A 296 39.21 2.81 -15.19
CA HIS A 296 37.76 2.94 -14.97
C HIS A 296 37.23 4.26 -15.55
N TRP A 297 35.99 4.25 -16.09
CA TRP A 297 35.39 5.43 -16.73
C TRP A 297 35.15 6.61 -15.78
N MET A 298 35.15 6.37 -14.48
CA MET A 298 35.03 7.41 -13.46
C MET A 298 36.35 8.16 -13.21
N ASP A 299 37.49 7.63 -13.63
CA ASP A 299 38.79 8.29 -13.41
C ASP A 299 38.97 9.55 -14.27
N TRP A 300 38.02 9.83 -15.17
CA TRP A 300 37.93 11.07 -15.92
C TRP A 300 37.56 12.29 -15.07
N SER A 301 37.18 12.11 -13.79
CA SER A 301 36.93 13.19 -12.84
C SER A 301 38.14 13.56 -11.96
N ASP A 302 39.27 12.85 -12.09
CA ASP A 302 40.50 13.05 -11.30
C ASP A 302 41.12 14.45 -11.48
N GLU A 303 40.75 15.17 -12.55
CA GLU A 303 41.16 16.56 -12.80
C GLU A 303 40.52 17.57 -11.85
N LYS A 304 39.34 17.25 -11.29
CA LYS A 304 38.51 18.21 -10.53
C LYS A 304 38.14 17.72 -9.13
N TYR A 305 38.12 16.41 -8.89
CA TYR A 305 37.63 15.80 -7.67
C TYR A 305 38.68 14.90 -7.02
N ASP A 306 38.66 14.83 -5.69
CA ASP A 306 39.61 14.02 -4.92
C ASP A 306 39.51 12.53 -5.25
N LYS A 307 40.66 11.85 -5.32
CA LYS A 307 40.75 10.40 -5.61
C LYS A 307 39.91 9.56 -4.64
N LEU A 308 39.85 9.96 -3.35
CA LEU A 308 39.01 9.30 -2.35
C LEU A 308 37.52 9.42 -2.71
N LEU A 309 37.05 10.60 -3.09
CA LEU A 309 35.67 10.82 -3.51
C LEU A 309 35.35 9.95 -4.74
N ILE A 310 36.25 9.90 -5.72
CA ILE A 310 36.10 9.07 -6.92
C ILE A 310 35.98 7.59 -6.55
N ALA A 311 36.83 7.08 -5.67
CA ALA A 311 36.76 5.71 -5.19
C ALA A 311 35.42 5.42 -4.45
N GLN A 312 34.95 6.35 -3.62
CA GLN A 312 33.67 6.25 -2.93
C GLN A 312 32.48 6.24 -3.91
N VAL A 313 32.50 7.08 -4.95
CA VAL A 313 31.46 7.08 -5.98
C VAL A 313 31.48 5.77 -6.80
N LYS A 314 32.67 5.20 -7.08
CA LYS A 314 32.75 3.87 -7.74
C LYS A 314 32.07 2.78 -6.89
N MET A 315 32.26 2.79 -5.58
CA MET A 315 31.59 1.85 -4.66
C MET A 315 30.07 2.01 -4.71
N VAL A 316 29.58 3.25 -4.57
CA VAL A 316 28.15 3.55 -4.62
C VAL A 316 27.53 3.12 -5.94
N LEU A 317 28.15 3.42 -7.08
CA LEU A 317 27.62 3.01 -8.39
C LEU A 317 27.56 1.49 -8.55
N LYS A 318 28.51 0.75 -7.97
CA LYS A 318 28.49 -0.72 -7.99
C LYS A 318 27.27 -1.28 -7.24
N VAL A 319 26.92 -0.68 -6.11
CA VAL A 319 25.72 -1.04 -5.34
C VAL A 319 24.44 -0.59 -6.06
N LEU A 320 24.39 0.63 -6.60
CA LEU A 320 23.24 1.12 -7.36
C LEU A 320 22.99 0.31 -8.64
N PHE A 321 24.04 -0.21 -9.28
CA PHE A 321 23.88 -1.13 -10.41
C PHE A 321 23.16 -2.41 -9.98
N LEU A 322 23.49 -2.93 -8.79
CA LEU A 322 22.81 -4.10 -8.22
C LEU A 322 21.36 -3.79 -7.80
N TYR A 323 20.98 -2.52 -7.64
CA TYR A 323 19.60 -2.13 -7.34
C TYR A 323 18.65 -2.18 -8.54
N ILE A 324 19.17 -2.18 -9.78
CA ILE A 324 18.35 -2.14 -11.00
C ILE A 324 17.23 -3.20 -11.02
N PRO A 325 17.44 -4.46 -10.57
CA PRO A 325 16.39 -5.48 -10.56
C PRO A 325 15.39 -5.36 -9.38
N LEU A 326 15.73 -4.62 -8.31
CA LEU A 326 14.93 -4.57 -7.09
C LEU A 326 13.53 -3.94 -7.20
N PRO A 327 13.26 -2.97 -8.10
CA PRO A 327 11.93 -2.39 -8.29
C PRO A 327 10.81 -3.43 -8.47
N MET A 328 11.09 -4.57 -9.11
CA MET A 328 10.07 -5.61 -9.32
C MET A 328 9.58 -6.22 -8.00
N PHE A 329 10.44 -6.34 -6.98
CA PHE A 329 9.98 -6.80 -5.67
C PHE A 329 8.94 -5.83 -5.09
N TRP A 330 9.21 -4.53 -5.17
CA TRP A 330 8.30 -3.49 -4.68
C TRP A 330 7.01 -3.40 -5.49
N ALA A 331 7.08 -3.64 -6.80
CA ALA A 331 5.92 -3.70 -7.68
C ALA A 331 4.91 -4.77 -7.23
N LEU A 332 5.37 -5.91 -6.69
CA LEU A 332 4.50 -6.94 -6.12
C LEU A 332 4.11 -6.61 -4.67
N PHE A 333 5.07 -6.16 -3.86
CA PHE A 333 4.84 -5.88 -2.45
C PHE A 333 3.75 -4.82 -2.21
N ASP A 334 3.77 -3.72 -2.97
CA ASP A 334 2.85 -2.60 -2.75
C ASP A 334 1.41 -2.87 -3.25
N GLN A 335 1.16 -3.96 -3.99
CA GLN A 335 -0.19 -4.37 -4.41
C GLN A 335 -1.06 -4.88 -3.24
N GLN A 336 -0.45 -5.16 -2.08
CA GLN A 336 -1.17 -5.48 -0.84
C GLN A 336 -2.19 -4.41 -0.47
N GLY A 337 -1.93 -3.14 -0.80
CA GLY A 337 -2.82 -2.03 -0.48
C GLY A 337 -3.81 -1.66 -1.60
N SER A 338 -3.67 -2.23 -2.79
CA SER A 338 -4.54 -2.00 -3.95
C SER A 338 -5.26 -3.30 -4.36
N ARG A 339 -4.68 -4.09 -5.28
CA ARG A 339 -5.29 -5.29 -5.86
C ARG A 339 -5.73 -6.32 -4.82
N TRP A 340 -4.95 -6.56 -3.76
CA TRP A 340 -5.34 -7.51 -2.72
C TRP A 340 -6.50 -7.01 -1.85
N THR A 341 -6.57 -5.70 -1.61
CA THR A 341 -7.72 -5.06 -0.97
C THR A 341 -8.97 -5.20 -1.84
N LEU A 342 -8.83 -5.03 -3.16
CA LEU A 342 -9.94 -5.19 -4.12
C LEU A 342 -10.40 -6.65 -4.21
N GLN A 343 -9.48 -7.61 -4.28
CA GLN A 343 -9.78 -9.04 -4.18
C GLN A 343 -10.55 -9.36 -2.89
N ALA A 344 -10.19 -8.74 -1.78
CA ALA A 344 -10.87 -8.91 -0.50
C ALA A 344 -12.32 -8.37 -0.49
N THR A 345 -12.69 -7.45 -1.39
CA THR A 345 -14.07 -6.90 -1.49
C THR A 345 -15.09 -7.92 -2.01
N ILE A 346 -14.64 -8.97 -2.70
CA ILE A 346 -15.47 -10.03 -3.29
C ILE A 346 -15.36 -11.35 -2.51
N MET A 347 -14.89 -11.29 -1.26
CA MET A 347 -14.75 -12.43 -0.35
C MET A 347 -15.72 -12.32 0.83
N ASP A 348 -15.88 -13.40 1.59
CA ASP A 348 -16.63 -13.43 2.85
C ASP A 348 -15.73 -12.99 4.02
N GLY A 349 -16.12 -11.91 4.69
CA GLY A 349 -15.42 -11.32 5.83
C GLY A 349 -15.91 -11.74 7.21
N ASN A 350 -16.79 -12.74 7.30
CA ASN A 350 -17.33 -13.21 8.56
C ASN A 350 -16.38 -14.19 9.30
N PHE A 351 -15.58 -13.67 10.24
CA PHE A 351 -14.74 -14.48 11.13
C PHE A 351 -15.51 -15.00 12.37
N GLY A 352 -16.84 -15.01 12.34
CA GLY A 352 -17.73 -15.47 13.40
C GLY A 352 -17.96 -14.44 14.49
N PHE A 353 -16.91 -14.00 15.19
CA PHE A 353 -17.03 -13.03 16.29
C PHE A 353 -16.99 -11.57 15.82
N LEU A 354 -16.35 -11.31 14.68
CA LEU A 354 -16.17 -9.99 14.11
C LEU A 354 -16.19 -10.10 12.58
N THR A 355 -16.84 -9.15 11.93
CA THR A 355 -16.74 -8.99 10.48
C THR A 355 -15.53 -8.13 10.15
N ILE A 356 -14.56 -8.71 9.44
CA ILE A 356 -13.35 -8.03 8.99
C ILE A 356 -13.65 -7.29 7.69
N GLN A 357 -13.23 -6.03 7.62
CA GLN A 357 -13.35 -5.21 6.41
C GLN A 357 -12.19 -5.51 5.43
N PRO A 358 -12.40 -5.35 4.11
CA PRO A 358 -11.36 -5.63 3.09
C PRO A 358 -10.02 -4.94 3.34
N ASP A 359 -10.06 -3.66 3.71
CA ASP A 359 -8.89 -2.83 4.02
C ASP A 359 -8.16 -3.23 5.32
N GLN A 360 -8.81 -3.96 6.23
CA GLN A 360 -8.17 -4.49 7.45
C GLN A 360 -7.28 -5.70 7.20
N MET A 361 -7.37 -6.36 6.04
CA MET A 361 -6.47 -7.47 5.71
C MET A 361 -4.99 -7.02 5.65
N GLN A 362 -4.75 -5.73 5.39
CA GLN A 362 -3.41 -5.14 5.43
C GLN A 362 -2.76 -5.22 6.82
N THR A 363 -3.55 -5.34 7.91
CA THR A 363 -3.03 -5.52 9.28
C THR A 363 -2.26 -6.83 9.46
N VAL A 364 -2.54 -7.84 8.64
CA VAL A 364 -1.82 -9.12 8.70
C VAL A 364 -0.31 -8.92 8.50
N ASN A 365 0.09 -8.03 7.59
CA ASN A 365 1.51 -7.79 7.30
C ASN A 365 2.31 -7.30 8.53
N PRO A 366 1.98 -6.18 9.20
CA PRO A 366 2.74 -5.71 10.36
C PRO A 366 2.72 -6.70 11.54
N ILE A 367 1.63 -7.46 11.74
CA ILE A 367 1.61 -8.54 12.75
C ILE A 367 2.65 -9.61 12.39
N LEU A 368 2.65 -10.06 11.14
CA LEU A 368 3.58 -11.07 10.68
C LEU A 368 5.03 -10.58 10.70
N ILE A 369 5.32 -9.31 10.38
CA ILE A 369 6.68 -8.75 10.50
C ILE A 369 7.19 -8.85 11.93
N LEU A 370 6.37 -8.44 12.91
CA LEU A 370 6.74 -8.47 14.34
C LEU A 370 7.02 -9.90 14.84
N ILE A 371 6.40 -10.91 14.24
CA ILE A 371 6.60 -12.33 14.59
C ILE A 371 7.77 -12.94 13.79
N MET A 372 7.84 -12.67 12.48
CA MET A 372 8.79 -13.30 11.56
C MET A 372 10.21 -12.77 11.73
N VAL A 373 10.41 -11.47 12.02
CA VAL A 373 11.75 -10.91 12.22
C VAL A 373 12.51 -11.64 13.36
N PRO A 374 11.96 -11.76 14.59
CA PRO A 374 12.61 -12.53 15.65
C PRO A 374 12.84 -14.00 15.31
N ILE A 375 11.90 -14.64 14.61
CA ILE A 375 12.01 -16.06 14.21
C ILE A 375 13.14 -16.25 13.19
N MET A 376 13.23 -15.38 12.20
CA MET A 376 14.29 -15.43 11.18
C MET A 376 15.67 -15.27 11.81
N ASP A 377 15.83 -14.27 12.67
CA ASP A 377 17.12 -13.96 13.31
C ASP A 377 17.52 -14.97 14.39
N SER A 378 16.58 -15.44 15.21
CA SER A 378 16.88 -16.27 16.39
C SER A 378 16.84 -17.76 16.11
N ALA A 379 16.06 -18.20 15.13
CA ALA A 379 15.86 -19.62 14.83
C ALA A 379 16.38 -19.99 13.45
N ILE A 380 15.88 -19.35 12.38
CA ILE A 380 16.13 -19.80 11.00
C ILE A 380 17.57 -19.56 10.57
N TYR A 381 18.11 -18.35 10.70
CA TYR A 381 19.49 -18.06 10.29
C TYR A 381 20.53 -18.88 11.09
N PRO A 382 20.42 -19.04 12.43
CA PRO A 382 21.31 -19.92 13.18
C PRO A 382 21.22 -21.39 12.79
N LEU A 383 20.02 -21.90 12.45
CA LEU A 383 19.86 -23.27 11.96
C LEU A 383 20.52 -23.47 10.58
N ILE A 384 20.36 -22.52 9.66
CA ILE A 384 21.03 -22.54 8.35
C ILE A 384 22.55 -22.50 8.53
N ALA A 385 23.05 -21.70 9.47
CA ALA A 385 24.47 -21.65 9.81
C ALA A 385 24.96 -22.99 10.39
N LYS A 386 24.17 -23.68 11.23
CA LYS A 386 24.47 -25.04 11.71
C LYS A 386 24.53 -26.07 10.57
N CYS A 387 23.71 -25.89 9.53
CA CYS A 387 23.77 -26.70 8.30
C CYS A 387 24.98 -26.37 7.39
N LYS A 388 25.88 -25.46 7.79
CA LYS A 388 27.05 -25.02 7.03
C LYS A 388 26.74 -24.44 5.65
N LEU A 389 25.51 -23.95 5.44
CA LEU A 389 25.12 -23.29 4.20
C LEU A 389 25.49 -21.80 4.27
N ASN A 390 26.36 -21.36 3.36
CA ASN A 390 26.73 -19.94 3.24
C ASN A 390 25.58 -19.13 2.63
N PHE A 391 24.74 -18.59 3.52
CA PHE A 391 23.58 -17.77 3.18
C PHE A 391 23.93 -16.28 3.24
N SER A 392 24.68 -15.83 2.22
CA SER A 392 25.12 -14.44 2.08
C SER A 392 23.92 -13.49 1.87
N PRO A 393 24.06 -12.18 2.21
CA PRO A 393 22.98 -11.21 2.08
C PRO A 393 22.29 -11.21 0.71
N LEU A 394 23.07 -11.29 -0.37
CA LEU A 394 22.52 -11.32 -1.73
C LEU A 394 21.71 -12.59 -2.03
N LYS A 395 22.14 -13.76 -1.52
CA LYS A 395 21.35 -15.00 -1.66
C LYS A 395 20.04 -14.93 -0.87
N ARG A 396 20.04 -14.27 0.28
CA ARG A 396 18.81 -14.01 1.06
C ARG A 396 17.84 -13.18 0.24
N MET A 397 18.32 -12.07 -0.34
CA MET A 397 17.50 -11.23 -1.21
C MET A 397 16.91 -12.02 -2.39
N THR A 398 17.69 -12.89 -3.04
CA THR A 398 17.18 -13.79 -4.09
C THR A 398 16.04 -14.68 -3.59
N VAL A 399 16.21 -15.32 -2.42
CA VAL A 399 15.17 -16.15 -1.79
C VAL A 399 13.92 -15.33 -1.45
N GLY A 400 14.09 -14.10 -0.97
CA GLY A 400 12.98 -13.19 -0.69
C GLY A 400 12.15 -12.86 -1.93
N MET A 401 12.80 -12.65 -3.08
CA MET A 401 12.10 -12.48 -4.37
C MET A 401 11.32 -13.73 -4.78
N LEU A 402 11.85 -14.93 -4.54
CA LEU A 402 11.12 -16.18 -4.81
C LEU A 402 9.87 -16.32 -3.94
N PHE A 403 9.95 -15.98 -2.65
CA PHE A 403 8.79 -15.98 -1.76
C PHE A 403 7.71 -14.99 -2.20
N ALA A 404 8.09 -13.79 -2.64
CA ALA A 404 7.15 -12.82 -3.19
C ALA A 404 6.48 -13.32 -4.50
N ALA A 405 7.22 -14.03 -5.37
CA ALA A 405 6.63 -14.65 -6.55
C ALA A 405 5.63 -15.76 -6.18
N LEU A 406 5.97 -16.61 -5.21
CA LEU A 406 5.07 -17.65 -4.68
C LEU A 406 3.82 -17.05 -4.03
N ALA A 407 3.94 -15.89 -3.36
CA ALA A 407 2.79 -15.18 -2.80
C ALA A 407 1.78 -14.78 -3.89
N PHE A 408 2.25 -14.35 -5.05
CA PHE A 408 1.39 -14.01 -6.19
C PHE A 408 0.81 -15.23 -6.90
N VAL A 409 1.53 -16.36 -6.93
CA VAL A 409 0.94 -17.64 -7.35
C VAL A 409 -0.21 -18.03 -6.41
N ALA A 410 -0.03 -17.89 -5.09
CA ALA A 410 -1.10 -18.15 -4.13
C ALA A 410 -2.29 -17.19 -4.33
N ALA A 411 -2.03 -15.90 -4.58
CA ALA A 411 -3.08 -14.92 -4.87
C ALA A 411 -3.86 -15.23 -6.16
N ALA A 412 -3.18 -15.69 -7.21
CA ALA A 412 -3.82 -16.16 -8.43
C ALA A 412 -4.70 -17.40 -8.19
N LEU A 413 -4.25 -18.36 -7.39
CA LEU A 413 -5.05 -19.54 -7.04
C LEU A 413 -6.30 -19.18 -6.27
N VAL A 414 -6.21 -18.23 -5.34
CA VAL A 414 -7.38 -17.71 -4.62
C VAL A 414 -8.32 -16.98 -5.58
N GLN A 415 -7.79 -16.15 -6.48
CA GLN A 415 -8.60 -15.44 -7.47
C GLN A 415 -9.36 -16.39 -8.39
N LEU A 416 -8.72 -17.45 -8.88
CA LEU A 416 -9.37 -18.47 -9.71
C LEU A 416 -10.58 -19.13 -9.00
N GLN A 417 -10.48 -19.36 -7.69
CA GLN A 417 -11.60 -19.91 -6.91
C GLN A 417 -12.73 -18.88 -6.72
N ILE A 418 -12.38 -17.59 -6.59
CA ILE A 418 -13.37 -16.52 -6.49
C ILE A 418 -14.11 -16.38 -7.83
N ASP A 419 -13.39 -16.33 -8.95
CA ASP A 419 -13.96 -16.11 -10.28
C ASP A 419 -14.95 -17.22 -10.67
N GLN A 420 -14.70 -18.47 -10.25
CA GLN A 420 -15.65 -19.59 -10.42
C GLN A 420 -17.01 -19.38 -9.73
N THR A 421 -17.06 -18.52 -8.70
CA THR A 421 -18.26 -18.26 -7.92
C THR A 421 -18.97 -16.96 -8.32
N MET A 422 -18.34 -16.15 -9.18
CA MET A 422 -18.87 -14.87 -9.61
C MET A 422 -19.90 -15.03 -10.73
N PRO A 423 -20.98 -14.22 -10.73
CA PRO A 423 -21.97 -14.24 -11.81
C PRO A 423 -21.36 -13.64 -13.10
N ILE A 424 -21.67 -14.27 -14.24
CA ILE A 424 -21.35 -13.73 -15.56
C ILE A 424 -22.49 -12.81 -15.97
N PHE A 425 -22.21 -11.53 -16.18
CA PHE A 425 -23.18 -10.54 -16.65
C PHE A 425 -23.25 -10.52 -18.19
N PRO A 426 -24.38 -10.08 -18.79
CA PRO A 426 -24.51 -10.05 -20.25
C PRO A 426 -23.53 -9.06 -20.86
N SER A 427 -22.98 -9.40 -22.03
CA SER A 427 -22.22 -8.44 -22.83
C SER A 427 -23.14 -7.37 -23.43
N SER A 428 -22.57 -6.32 -24.03
CA SER A 428 -23.35 -5.26 -24.68
C SER A 428 -24.25 -5.75 -25.82
N THR A 429 -24.07 -6.97 -26.33
CA THR A 429 -24.87 -7.54 -27.41
C THR A 429 -25.82 -8.64 -26.95
N GLU A 430 -25.78 -9.00 -25.67
CA GLU A 430 -26.54 -10.12 -25.10
C GLU A 430 -27.58 -9.63 -24.09
N SER A 431 -28.60 -10.43 -23.84
CA SER A 431 -29.57 -10.21 -22.77
C SER A 431 -29.71 -11.46 -21.91
N GLN A 432 -29.93 -11.27 -20.63
CA GLN A 432 -30.14 -12.36 -19.67
C GLN A 432 -31.55 -12.33 -19.08
N VAL A 433 -32.21 -13.48 -19.04
CA VAL A 433 -33.57 -13.61 -18.50
C VAL A 433 -33.67 -14.74 -17.49
N LYS A 434 -34.32 -14.46 -16.35
CA LYS A 434 -34.77 -15.45 -15.37
C LYS A 434 -36.30 -15.53 -15.40
N TYR A 435 -36.85 -16.73 -15.36
CA TYR A 435 -38.29 -17.01 -15.41
C TYR A 435 -38.81 -17.50 -14.08
N ILE A 436 -39.91 -16.91 -13.60
CA ILE A 436 -40.59 -17.31 -12.36
C ILE A 436 -42.00 -17.80 -12.71
N ASN A 437 -42.35 -19.02 -12.32
CA ASN A 437 -43.70 -19.55 -12.48
C ASN A 437 -44.55 -19.23 -11.25
N MET A 438 -45.55 -18.34 -11.38
CA MET A 438 -46.49 -18.00 -10.31
C MET A 438 -47.81 -18.78 -10.39
N MET A 439 -47.90 -19.79 -11.26
CA MET A 439 -49.05 -20.66 -11.37
C MET A 439 -48.97 -21.80 -10.35
N SER A 440 -50.13 -22.36 -9.98
CA SER A 440 -50.20 -23.52 -9.08
C SER A 440 -49.85 -24.86 -9.76
N THR A 441 -49.66 -24.86 -11.08
CA THR A 441 -49.32 -26.04 -11.88
C THR A 441 -47.90 -25.94 -12.45
N PRO A 442 -47.20 -27.08 -12.64
CA PRO A 442 -45.97 -27.10 -13.40
C PRO A 442 -46.17 -26.55 -14.81
N LEU A 443 -45.17 -25.84 -15.32
CA LEU A 443 -45.22 -25.20 -16.64
C LEU A 443 -43.98 -25.59 -17.45
N ASP A 444 -44.21 -26.16 -18.64
CA ASP A 444 -43.14 -26.41 -19.61
C ASP A 444 -42.79 -25.12 -20.35
N VAL A 445 -41.51 -24.75 -20.32
CA VAL A 445 -40.98 -23.52 -20.90
C VAL A 445 -39.97 -23.89 -21.98
N LYS A 446 -40.20 -23.38 -23.19
CA LYS A 446 -39.22 -23.42 -24.28
C LYS A 446 -38.82 -22.01 -24.67
N ALA A 447 -37.62 -21.61 -24.24
CA ALA A 447 -37.03 -20.30 -24.50
C ALA A 447 -35.86 -20.46 -25.49
N GLY A 448 -36.13 -20.25 -26.78
CA GLY A 448 -35.15 -20.52 -27.84
C GLY A 448 -34.74 -22.00 -27.87
N ASN A 449 -33.46 -22.28 -27.62
CA ASN A 449 -32.93 -23.64 -27.56
C ASN A 449 -33.07 -24.29 -26.17
N ASN A 450 -33.40 -23.52 -25.14
CA ASN A 450 -33.52 -24.02 -23.76
C ASN A 450 -34.92 -24.58 -23.52
N HIS A 451 -34.99 -25.80 -22.99
CA HIS A 451 -36.26 -26.46 -22.65
C HIS A 451 -36.18 -27.02 -21.22
N PHE A 452 -37.11 -26.60 -20.36
CA PHE A 452 -37.16 -26.97 -18.95
C PHE A 452 -38.57 -26.83 -18.40
N THR A 453 -38.84 -27.48 -17.27
CA THR A 453 -40.14 -27.41 -16.58
C THR A 453 -39.99 -26.62 -15.29
N LEU A 454 -40.79 -25.57 -15.11
CA LEU A 454 -40.84 -24.78 -13.87
C LEU A 454 -41.91 -25.35 -12.94
N LYS A 455 -41.52 -25.66 -11.71
CA LYS A 455 -42.46 -26.06 -10.65
C LYS A 455 -43.30 -24.85 -10.19
N PRO A 456 -44.48 -25.08 -9.58
CA PRO A 456 -45.30 -24.01 -9.03
C PRO A 456 -44.51 -23.11 -8.07
N PHE A 457 -44.65 -21.79 -8.22
CA PHE A 457 -44.03 -20.76 -7.36
C PHE A 457 -42.50 -20.81 -7.28
N THR A 458 -41.83 -21.36 -8.31
CA THR A 458 -40.36 -21.46 -8.39
C THR A 458 -39.81 -20.76 -9.62
N ALA A 459 -38.51 -20.50 -9.59
CA ALA A 459 -37.75 -19.96 -10.72
C ALA A 459 -36.78 -21.00 -11.29
N ASN A 460 -36.27 -20.76 -12.50
CA ASN A 460 -35.07 -21.48 -12.97
C ASN A 460 -33.83 -21.06 -12.17
N GLU A 461 -32.88 -21.99 -12.06
CA GLU A 461 -31.69 -21.82 -11.21
C GLU A 461 -30.81 -20.65 -11.66
N ASP A 462 -30.32 -20.68 -12.89
CA ASP A 462 -29.42 -19.67 -13.45
C ASP A 462 -30.10 -18.82 -14.53
N TYR A 463 -29.59 -17.60 -14.76
CA TYR A 463 -30.06 -16.75 -15.85
C TYR A 463 -29.75 -17.38 -17.21
N LEU A 464 -30.68 -17.28 -18.14
CA LEU A 464 -30.50 -17.74 -19.51
C LEU A 464 -30.03 -16.58 -20.38
N THR A 465 -28.90 -16.74 -21.08
CA THR A 465 -28.34 -15.74 -21.99
C THR A 465 -28.86 -15.93 -23.42
N PHE A 466 -29.21 -14.82 -24.07
CA PHE A 466 -29.68 -14.80 -25.45
C PHE A 466 -28.97 -13.70 -26.26
N GLY A 467 -28.45 -14.06 -27.43
CA GLY A 467 -27.83 -13.13 -28.39
C GLY A 467 -28.60 -12.92 -29.69
N SER A 468 -29.70 -13.65 -29.90
CA SER A 468 -30.67 -13.39 -30.98
C SER A 468 -32.12 -13.43 -30.49
N PRO A 469 -33.05 -12.66 -31.13
CA PRO A 469 -34.47 -12.73 -30.82
C PRO A 469 -35.01 -14.15 -30.94
N PHE A 470 -35.94 -14.52 -30.07
CA PHE A 470 -36.47 -15.88 -30.02
C PHE A 470 -37.97 -15.90 -29.69
N THR A 471 -38.61 -17.04 -29.93
CA THR A 471 -39.99 -17.27 -29.53
C THR A 471 -40.01 -18.06 -28.22
N LEU A 472 -40.67 -17.51 -27.21
CA LEU A 472 -40.93 -18.15 -25.92
C LEU A 472 -42.25 -18.92 -26.02
N LEU A 473 -42.22 -20.23 -25.80
CA LEU A 473 -43.41 -21.06 -25.67
C LEU A 473 -43.64 -21.43 -24.21
N LEU A 474 -44.85 -21.16 -23.71
CA LEU A 474 -45.29 -21.46 -22.35
C LEU A 474 -46.44 -22.47 -22.42
N GLY A 475 -46.15 -23.73 -22.15
CA GLY A 475 -47.10 -24.84 -22.34
C GLY A 475 -47.54 -25.00 -23.81
N PRO A 476 -48.68 -25.67 -24.06
CA PRO A 476 -49.09 -26.03 -25.42
C PRO A 476 -49.67 -24.87 -26.25
N ASN A 477 -50.20 -23.82 -25.60
CA ASN A 477 -51.09 -22.85 -26.25
C ASN A 477 -50.65 -21.38 -26.15
N ALA A 478 -49.49 -21.06 -25.57
CA ALA A 478 -49.04 -19.68 -25.41
C ALA A 478 -47.65 -19.46 -26.01
N SER A 479 -47.54 -18.46 -26.89
CA SER A 479 -46.36 -18.13 -27.66
C SER A 479 -46.11 -16.63 -27.64
N TYR A 480 -44.91 -16.20 -27.23
CA TYR A 480 -44.52 -14.80 -27.14
C TYR A 480 -43.25 -14.55 -27.95
N PRO A 481 -43.24 -13.57 -28.88
CA PRO A 481 -42.01 -13.10 -29.50
C PRO A 481 -41.23 -12.26 -28.49
N ILE A 482 -39.99 -12.66 -28.22
CA ILE A 482 -39.08 -11.94 -27.31
C ILE A 482 -38.01 -11.22 -28.13
N ALA A 483 -37.98 -9.90 -28.01
CA ALA A 483 -36.89 -9.07 -28.53
C ALA A 483 -35.74 -9.02 -27.52
N ILE A 484 -34.52 -8.76 -28.01
CA ILE A 484 -33.35 -8.59 -27.14
C ILE A 484 -33.25 -7.12 -26.72
N GLU A 485 -33.15 -6.92 -25.42
CA GLU A 485 -32.70 -5.67 -24.83
C GLU A 485 -31.21 -5.81 -24.52
N GLU A 486 -30.39 -5.31 -25.45
CA GLU A 486 -28.92 -5.39 -25.42
C GLU A 486 -28.34 -4.89 -24.08
N GLY A 487 -27.50 -5.70 -23.44
CA GLY A 487 -26.86 -5.41 -22.16
C GLY A 487 -27.79 -5.45 -20.94
N ASN A 488 -29.06 -5.85 -21.11
CA ASN A 488 -30.03 -5.87 -20.02
C ASN A 488 -30.16 -7.27 -19.38
N ARG A 489 -30.39 -7.27 -18.07
CA ARG A 489 -30.73 -8.46 -17.27
C ARG A 489 -32.13 -8.28 -16.70
N SER A 490 -32.98 -9.29 -16.83
CA SER A 490 -34.39 -9.18 -16.44
C SER A 490 -34.94 -10.46 -15.83
N THR A 491 -35.97 -10.29 -15.00
CA THR A 491 -36.79 -11.37 -14.47
C THR A 491 -38.18 -11.28 -15.07
N SER A 492 -38.56 -12.32 -15.81
CA SER A 492 -39.90 -12.49 -16.37
C SER A 492 -40.75 -13.40 -15.50
N VAL A 493 -41.80 -12.82 -14.93
CA VAL A 493 -42.76 -13.51 -14.07
C VAL A 493 -43.97 -13.95 -14.90
N ILE A 494 -44.32 -15.23 -14.77
CA ILE A 494 -45.42 -15.88 -15.49
C ILE A 494 -46.59 -16.02 -14.53
N VAL A 495 -47.65 -15.27 -14.76
CA VAL A 495 -48.88 -15.26 -13.95
C VAL A 495 -50.06 -15.82 -14.74
N GLN A 496 -51.08 -16.34 -14.05
CA GLN A 496 -52.31 -16.77 -14.71
C GLN A 496 -53.24 -15.56 -14.96
N GLU A 497 -53.64 -15.30 -16.21
CA GLU A 497 -54.62 -14.28 -16.55
C GLU A 497 -55.70 -14.88 -17.47
N GLY A 498 -56.85 -15.25 -16.89
CA GLY A 498 -57.89 -15.97 -17.62
C GLY A 498 -57.47 -17.42 -17.92
N THR A 499 -57.50 -17.84 -19.19
CA THR A 499 -57.14 -19.20 -19.64
C THR A 499 -55.71 -19.33 -20.16
N LEU A 500 -55.00 -18.21 -20.36
CA LEU A 500 -53.64 -18.18 -20.87
C LEU A 500 -52.67 -17.62 -19.80
N PRO A 501 -51.40 -18.04 -19.81
CA PRO A 501 -50.38 -17.38 -19.01
C PRO A 501 -50.17 -15.93 -19.49
N LYS A 502 -49.69 -15.06 -18.62
CA LYS A 502 -49.26 -13.68 -18.94
C LYS A 502 -47.81 -13.54 -18.48
N LEU A 503 -46.99 -12.93 -19.34
CA LEU A 503 -45.60 -12.61 -19.04
C LEU A 503 -45.49 -11.15 -18.57
N ILE A 504 -44.85 -10.94 -17.42
CA ILE A 504 -44.54 -9.60 -16.88
C ILE A 504 -43.04 -9.54 -16.64
N THR A 505 -42.33 -8.61 -17.28
CA THR A 505 -40.86 -8.51 -17.21
C THR A 505 -40.43 -7.32 -16.35
N PHE A 506 -39.43 -7.55 -15.50
CA PHE A 506 -38.82 -6.55 -14.62
C PHE A 506 -37.31 -6.52 -14.85
N SER A 507 -36.70 -5.33 -14.83
CA SER A 507 -35.25 -5.18 -14.92
C SER A 507 -34.56 -5.58 -13.62
N ASP A 508 -33.41 -6.23 -13.74
CA ASP A 508 -32.59 -6.72 -12.63
C ASP A 508 -31.26 -5.96 -12.53
N THR A 509 -30.54 -6.16 -11.44
CA THR A 509 -29.20 -5.58 -11.28
C THR A 509 -28.20 -6.23 -12.24
N THR A 510 -27.43 -5.39 -12.93
CA THR A 510 -26.32 -5.79 -13.82
C THR A 510 -24.96 -5.74 -13.13
N SER A 511 -24.95 -5.49 -11.82
CA SER A 511 -23.75 -5.56 -10.98
C SER A 511 -24.02 -6.30 -9.68
N LYS A 512 -22.97 -6.90 -9.12
CA LYS A 512 -23.03 -7.55 -7.80
C LYS A 512 -23.08 -6.46 -6.71
N PRO A 513 -23.93 -6.60 -5.69
CA PRO A 513 -23.97 -5.65 -4.58
C PRO A 513 -22.60 -5.50 -3.89
N GLU A 514 -22.21 -4.25 -3.64
CA GLU A 514 -20.91 -3.91 -3.07
C GLU A 514 -20.91 -3.90 -1.55
N GLN A 515 -19.72 -3.83 -0.94
CA GLN A 515 -19.51 -3.68 0.51
C GLN A 515 -20.15 -4.78 1.37
N GLY A 516 -20.35 -5.98 0.79
CA GLY A 516 -21.01 -7.10 1.47
C GLY A 516 -22.52 -6.94 1.65
N ALA A 517 -23.11 -5.86 1.16
CA ALA A 517 -24.55 -5.65 1.19
C ALA A 517 -25.29 -6.66 0.30
N ASN A 518 -26.59 -6.79 0.50
CA ASN A 518 -27.45 -7.71 -0.22
C ASN A 518 -28.63 -6.96 -0.85
N ALA A 519 -28.83 -7.13 -2.15
CA ALA A 519 -29.93 -6.49 -2.86
C ALA A 519 -31.19 -7.34 -2.74
N ILE A 520 -32.20 -6.84 -2.02
CA ILE A 520 -33.43 -7.56 -1.75
C ILE A 520 -34.59 -6.86 -2.44
N ARG A 521 -35.48 -7.63 -3.06
CA ARG A 521 -36.77 -7.15 -3.56
C ARG A 521 -37.86 -8.19 -3.37
N PHE A 522 -39.11 -7.76 -3.42
CA PHE A 522 -40.28 -8.62 -3.23
C PHE A 522 -41.15 -8.60 -4.49
N PHE A 523 -41.68 -9.78 -4.85
CA PHE A 523 -42.74 -9.92 -5.83
C PHE A 523 -44.05 -10.29 -5.13
N ASN A 524 -45.09 -9.48 -5.32
CA ASN A 524 -46.39 -9.70 -4.70
C ASN A 524 -47.34 -10.48 -5.63
N GLY A 525 -47.42 -11.80 -5.48
CA GLY A 525 -48.44 -12.62 -6.14
C GLY A 525 -49.77 -12.70 -5.37
N PHE A 526 -49.88 -12.06 -4.21
CA PHE A 526 -51.10 -12.04 -3.40
C PHE A 526 -52.15 -11.10 -4.01
N ASN A 527 -53.43 -11.39 -3.74
CA ASN A 527 -54.57 -10.70 -4.36
C ASN A 527 -54.82 -9.26 -3.85
N ILE A 528 -54.07 -8.81 -2.84
CA ILE A 528 -54.16 -7.47 -2.26
C ILE A 528 -52.76 -6.85 -2.23
N ALA A 529 -52.68 -5.53 -2.31
CA ALA A 529 -51.43 -4.79 -2.14
C ALA A 529 -50.85 -4.98 -0.74
N LEU A 530 -49.52 -5.17 -0.67
CA LEU A 530 -48.82 -5.41 0.58
C LEU A 530 -47.70 -4.39 0.78
N ASN A 531 -47.52 -3.94 2.02
CA ASN A 531 -46.43 -3.05 2.41
C ASN A 531 -45.35 -3.84 3.14
N MET A 532 -44.11 -3.80 2.63
CA MET A 532 -42.97 -4.47 3.26
C MET A 532 -42.05 -3.45 3.91
N THR A 533 -41.56 -3.78 5.10
CA THR A 533 -40.56 -2.97 5.81
C THR A 533 -39.47 -3.83 6.43
N TRP A 534 -38.23 -3.35 6.40
CA TRP A 534 -37.10 -3.87 7.15
C TRP A 534 -36.56 -2.74 8.05
N GLY A 535 -36.74 -2.89 9.36
CA GLY A 535 -36.48 -1.79 10.31
C GLY A 535 -37.23 -0.52 9.91
N ASP A 536 -36.49 0.58 9.71
CA ASP A 536 -37.02 1.88 9.27
C ASP A 536 -37.13 2.03 7.74
N GLN A 537 -36.57 1.09 6.97
CA GLN A 537 -36.63 1.14 5.50
C GLN A 537 -37.89 0.44 4.98
N SER A 538 -38.59 1.09 4.04
CA SER A 538 -39.78 0.55 3.39
C SER A 538 -39.49 0.21 1.93
N PHE A 539 -40.00 -0.93 1.48
CA PHE A 539 -39.99 -1.32 0.06
C PHE A 539 -41.15 -0.68 -0.72
N GLY A 540 -41.97 0.14 -0.05
CA GLY A 540 -43.20 0.72 -0.60
C GLY A 540 -44.39 -0.24 -0.54
N ASN A 541 -45.53 0.26 -1.00
CA ASN A 541 -46.74 -0.54 -1.18
C ASN A 541 -46.69 -1.24 -2.54
N ILE A 542 -46.62 -2.57 -2.54
CA ILE A 542 -46.43 -3.40 -3.73
C ILE A 542 -47.80 -3.90 -4.21
N PRO A 543 -48.30 -3.46 -5.39
CA PRO A 543 -49.54 -3.96 -5.96
C PRO A 543 -49.49 -5.46 -6.31
N THR A 544 -50.66 -6.08 -6.50
CA THR A 544 -50.77 -7.45 -7.01
C THR A 544 -50.08 -7.62 -8.37
N ASN A 545 -49.37 -8.73 -8.53
CA ASN A 545 -48.56 -9.08 -9.69
C ASN A 545 -47.51 -8.02 -10.06
N ASN A 546 -46.96 -7.34 -9.05
CA ASN A 546 -45.94 -6.32 -9.22
C ASN A 546 -44.74 -6.56 -8.28
N MET A 547 -43.63 -5.90 -8.56
CA MET A 547 -42.35 -6.07 -7.90
C MET A 547 -41.89 -4.76 -7.24
N SER A 548 -41.24 -4.87 -6.07
CA SER A 548 -40.62 -3.72 -5.42
C SER A 548 -39.31 -3.31 -6.09
N LYS A 549 -38.83 -2.10 -5.77
CA LYS A 549 -37.43 -1.74 -6.02
C LYS A 549 -36.51 -2.57 -5.12
N TYR A 550 -35.25 -2.66 -5.53
CA TYR A 550 -34.20 -3.23 -4.68
C TYR A 550 -33.90 -2.32 -3.50
N VAL A 551 -33.73 -2.93 -2.33
CA VAL A 551 -33.23 -2.30 -1.11
C VAL A 551 -31.97 -3.04 -0.68
N LEU A 552 -30.91 -2.30 -0.36
CA LEU A 552 -29.64 -2.86 0.08
C LEU A 552 -29.68 -3.12 1.59
N ILE A 553 -29.46 -4.37 1.99
CA ILE A 553 -29.51 -4.82 3.38
C ILE A 553 -28.17 -5.44 3.75
N PRO A 554 -27.60 -5.12 4.93
CA PRO A 554 -26.35 -5.72 5.39
C PRO A 554 -26.49 -7.24 5.59
N GLN A 555 -25.36 -7.94 5.63
CA GLN A 555 -25.29 -9.36 5.95
C GLN A 555 -25.85 -9.70 7.35
N GLY A 556 -26.24 -10.96 7.54
CA GLY A 556 -26.80 -11.47 8.78
C GLY A 556 -28.28 -11.86 8.65
N VAL A 557 -28.97 -11.99 9.78
CA VAL A 557 -30.40 -12.36 9.80
C VAL A 557 -31.24 -11.10 9.60
N ALA A 558 -31.85 -10.96 8.43
CA ALA A 558 -32.80 -9.90 8.14
C ALA A 558 -34.21 -10.33 8.50
N GLN A 559 -34.91 -9.50 9.28
CA GLN A 559 -36.31 -9.69 9.62
C GLN A 559 -37.18 -8.64 8.90
N TYR A 560 -38.12 -9.12 8.09
CA TYR A 560 -39.03 -8.32 7.30
C TYR A 560 -40.44 -8.36 7.89
N GLN A 561 -41.10 -7.22 7.92
CA GLN A 561 -42.51 -7.12 8.28
C GLN A 561 -43.36 -6.90 7.04
N ILE A 562 -44.33 -7.79 6.84
CA ILE A 562 -45.27 -7.82 5.74
C ILE A 562 -46.63 -7.37 6.30
N LYS A 563 -47.18 -6.26 5.80
CA LYS A 563 -48.43 -5.69 6.29
C LYS A 563 -49.45 -5.55 5.16
N ASN A 564 -50.70 -5.91 5.44
CA ASN A 564 -51.82 -5.55 4.57
C ASN A 564 -52.46 -4.22 5.02
N ALA A 565 -53.38 -3.69 4.20
CA ALA A 565 -54.14 -2.48 4.54
C ALA A 565 -55.09 -2.65 5.75
N LEU A 566 -55.39 -3.89 6.14
CA LEU A 566 -56.29 -4.24 7.25
C LEU A 566 -55.55 -4.37 8.60
N GLY A 567 -54.23 -4.18 8.63
CA GLY A 567 -53.41 -4.23 9.85
C GLY A 567 -52.90 -5.63 10.24
N SER A 568 -53.13 -6.66 9.43
CA SER A 568 -52.49 -7.96 9.63
C SER A 568 -51.00 -7.85 9.35
N VAL A 569 -50.17 -8.42 10.24
CA VAL A 569 -48.71 -8.38 10.16
C VAL A 569 -48.16 -9.80 10.11
N CYS A 570 -47.13 -9.97 9.31
CA CYS A 570 -46.45 -11.23 9.10
C CYS A 570 -44.93 -11.00 9.12
N ASP A 571 -44.21 -11.75 9.95
CA ASP A 571 -42.76 -11.64 10.08
C ASP A 571 -42.06 -12.73 9.26
N TYR A 572 -41.12 -12.34 8.40
CA TYR A 572 -40.29 -13.25 7.61
C TYR A 572 -38.83 -13.04 7.95
N LYS A 573 -38.07 -14.12 8.14
CA LYS A 573 -36.63 -14.08 8.41
C LYS A 573 -35.86 -14.74 7.28
N GLN A 574 -34.78 -14.08 6.86
CA GLN A 574 -33.84 -14.62 5.87
C GLN A 574 -32.42 -14.42 6.38
N GLU A 575 -31.62 -15.48 6.29
CA GLU A 575 -30.18 -15.36 6.47
C GLU A 575 -29.54 -14.86 5.17
N LEU A 576 -28.77 -13.77 5.27
CA LEU A 576 -28.12 -13.12 4.15
C LEU A 576 -26.60 -13.25 4.28
N GLY A 577 -25.97 -13.76 3.22
CA GLY A 577 -24.52 -13.82 3.08
C GLY A 577 -23.92 -12.49 2.63
N PHE A 578 -22.74 -12.53 2.00
CA PHE A 578 -22.05 -11.34 1.49
C PHE A 578 -22.32 -11.14 0.00
N GLY A 579 -22.79 -9.95 -0.40
CA GLY A 579 -22.85 -9.56 -1.81
C GLY A 579 -23.89 -10.33 -2.64
N SER A 580 -24.99 -10.77 -2.04
CA SER A 580 -26.02 -11.56 -2.73
C SER A 580 -27.22 -10.73 -3.18
N SER A 581 -28.01 -11.27 -4.11
CA SER A 581 -29.25 -10.65 -4.56
C SER A 581 -30.38 -11.67 -4.52
N TYR A 582 -31.52 -11.28 -3.95
CA TYR A 582 -32.69 -12.13 -3.81
C TYR A 582 -33.97 -11.43 -4.26
N THR A 583 -34.80 -12.21 -4.94
CA THR A 583 -36.20 -11.91 -5.19
C THR A 583 -37.06 -12.79 -4.29
N ILE A 584 -37.70 -12.19 -3.29
CA ILE A 584 -38.59 -12.92 -2.38
C ILE A 584 -39.98 -12.96 -3.00
N VAL A 585 -40.46 -14.16 -3.32
CA VAL A 585 -41.74 -14.38 -3.99
C VAL A 585 -42.83 -14.67 -2.96
N ILE A 586 -43.91 -13.89 -3.02
CA ILE A 586 -45.13 -14.11 -2.23
C ILE A 586 -46.15 -14.84 -3.12
N PRO A 587 -46.47 -16.12 -2.84
CA PRO A 587 -47.40 -16.87 -3.68
C PRO A 587 -48.85 -16.40 -3.50
N PRO A 588 -49.74 -16.62 -4.48
CA PRO A 588 -51.17 -16.33 -4.36
C PRO A 588 -51.87 -17.09 -3.23
N THR A 589 -51.31 -18.22 -2.80
CA THR A 589 -51.80 -19.05 -1.69
C THR A 589 -51.41 -18.52 -0.30
N PHE A 590 -50.73 -17.38 -0.23
CA PHE A 590 -50.31 -16.77 1.01
C PHE A 590 -51.49 -16.45 1.95
N ASN A 591 -51.32 -16.74 3.24
CA ASN A 591 -52.27 -16.34 4.29
C ASN A 591 -51.52 -15.76 5.50
N PHE A 592 -52.19 -14.93 6.30
CA PHE A 592 -51.62 -14.30 7.50
C PHE A 592 -51.78 -15.14 8.78
N GLU A 593 -52.49 -16.28 8.72
CA GLU A 593 -52.81 -17.12 9.90
C GLU A 593 -51.77 -18.25 10.14
N SER A 594 -51.01 -18.61 9.10
CA SER A 594 -49.97 -19.63 9.13
C SER A 594 -48.59 -19.02 9.45
N THR A 595 -47.62 -19.86 9.83
CA THR A 595 -46.23 -19.42 10.00
C THR A 595 -45.67 -18.94 8.67
N CYS A 596 -45.57 -17.61 8.53
CA CYS A 596 -45.07 -16.90 7.35
C CYS A 596 -43.75 -17.43 6.78
N GLU A 597 -42.87 -17.94 7.64
CA GLU A 597 -41.59 -18.53 7.25
C GLU A 597 -41.72 -19.74 6.31
N GLN A 598 -42.88 -20.41 6.25
CA GLN A 598 -43.08 -21.62 5.43
C GLN A 598 -43.64 -21.35 4.03
N ILE A 599 -44.08 -20.13 3.74
CA ILE A 599 -44.83 -19.82 2.49
C ILE A 599 -44.03 -18.92 1.54
N LEU A 600 -43.17 -18.05 2.06
CA LEU A 600 -42.35 -17.19 1.20
C LEU A 600 -41.20 -17.98 0.57
N ILE A 601 -40.98 -17.75 -0.73
CA ILE A 601 -40.00 -18.50 -1.52
C ILE A 601 -38.90 -17.54 -1.97
N PRO A 602 -37.68 -17.64 -1.42
CA PRO A 602 -36.55 -16.83 -1.88
C PRO A 602 -36.01 -17.38 -3.21
N VAL A 603 -36.04 -16.57 -4.25
CA VAL A 603 -35.36 -16.81 -5.51
C VAL A 603 -33.99 -16.14 -5.47
N VAL A 604 -32.93 -16.92 -5.69
CA VAL A 604 -31.55 -16.41 -5.71
C VAL A 604 -31.26 -15.79 -7.07
N ASP A 605 -31.05 -14.48 -7.11
CA ASP A 605 -30.68 -13.78 -8.34
C ASP A 605 -29.16 -13.75 -8.50
N ILE A 606 -28.44 -13.51 -7.39
CA ILE A 606 -26.97 -13.53 -7.32
C ILE A 606 -26.56 -14.28 -6.05
N LYS A 607 -25.70 -15.29 -6.20
CA LYS A 607 -25.19 -16.11 -5.09
C LYS A 607 -24.24 -15.29 -4.18
N PRO A 608 -24.25 -15.53 -2.86
CA PRO A 608 -23.33 -14.88 -1.93
C PRO A 608 -21.87 -15.27 -2.21
N ASN A 609 -20.94 -14.43 -1.78
CA ASN A 609 -19.51 -14.77 -1.74
C ASN A 609 -19.31 -15.93 -0.76
N ILE A 610 -18.67 -17.01 -1.22
CA ILE A 610 -18.42 -18.20 -0.39
C ILE A 610 -16.94 -18.37 0.00
N ILE A 611 -16.03 -17.70 -0.71
CA ILE A 611 -14.60 -17.79 -0.44
C ILE A 611 -14.26 -16.86 0.71
N HIS A 612 -13.85 -17.43 1.84
CA HIS A 612 -13.54 -16.69 3.07
C HIS A 612 -12.21 -15.93 2.96
N MET A 613 -12.15 -14.69 3.46
CA MET A 613 -10.97 -13.80 3.41
C MET A 613 -9.70 -14.41 4.04
N ALA A 614 -9.85 -15.34 4.99
CA ALA A 614 -8.71 -16.06 5.59
C ALA A 614 -7.82 -16.78 4.54
N TRP A 615 -8.35 -17.10 3.36
CA TRP A 615 -7.56 -17.65 2.25
C TRP A 615 -6.51 -16.69 1.69
N GLN A 616 -6.55 -15.39 2.04
CA GLN A 616 -5.47 -14.46 1.75
C GLN A 616 -4.32 -14.54 2.78
N ILE A 617 -4.49 -15.18 3.93
CA ILE A 617 -3.41 -15.27 4.94
C ILE A 617 -2.14 -15.95 4.37
N PRO A 618 -2.23 -17.06 3.60
CA PRO A 618 -1.06 -17.66 2.96
C PRO A 618 -0.27 -16.73 2.03
N GLN A 619 -0.93 -15.93 1.18
CA GLN A 619 -0.22 -14.97 0.30
C GLN A 619 0.43 -13.84 1.12
N TYR A 620 -0.24 -13.31 2.15
CA TYR A 620 0.38 -12.36 3.08
C TYR A 620 1.58 -12.97 3.78
N PHE A 621 1.47 -14.20 4.28
CA PHE A 621 2.58 -14.90 4.94
C PHE A 621 3.81 -15.05 4.05
N LEU A 622 3.62 -15.53 2.82
CA LEU A 622 4.72 -15.67 1.85
C LEU A 622 5.32 -14.31 1.51
N MET A 623 4.50 -13.27 1.31
CA MET A 623 4.98 -11.93 1.02
C MET A 623 5.78 -11.34 2.19
N THR A 624 5.29 -11.46 3.43
CA THR A 624 5.98 -10.95 4.61
C THR A 624 7.30 -11.69 4.88
N VAL A 625 7.33 -13.02 4.70
CA VAL A 625 8.57 -13.80 4.76
C VAL A 625 9.55 -13.30 3.69
N GLY A 626 9.05 -13.07 2.47
CA GLY A 626 9.81 -12.46 1.39
C GLY A 626 10.38 -11.09 1.78
N GLU A 627 9.56 -10.21 2.34
CA GLU A 627 9.94 -8.88 2.82
C GLU A 627 11.02 -8.92 3.89
N VAL A 628 10.88 -9.76 4.92
CA VAL A 628 11.87 -9.86 6.00
C VAL A 628 13.23 -10.28 5.45
N VAL A 629 13.24 -11.30 4.58
CA VAL A 629 14.50 -11.83 4.03
C VAL A 629 15.09 -10.91 2.96
N PHE A 630 14.25 -10.16 2.22
CA PHE A 630 14.67 -9.23 1.16
C PHE A 630 15.02 -7.83 1.69
N SER A 631 14.08 -7.15 2.34
CA SER A 631 14.14 -5.74 2.68
C SER A 631 15.08 -5.48 3.85
N VAL A 632 14.95 -6.22 4.95
CA VAL A 632 15.82 -6.07 6.14
C VAL A 632 17.27 -6.36 5.76
N THR A 633 17.50 -7.50 5.09
CA THR A 633 18.83 -7.87 4.61
C THR A 633 19.37 -6.89 3.57
N GLY A 634 18.53 -6.42 2.65
CA GLY A 634 18.92 -5.50 1.59
C GLY A 634 19.34 -4.15 2.14
N LEU A 635 18.63 -3.62 3.14
CA LEU A 635 19.03 -2.44 3.88
C LEU A 635 20.36 -2.68 4.62
N GLU A 636 20.51 -3.77 5.36
CA GLU A 636 21.77 -4.11 6.05
C GLU A 636 22.96 -4.18 5.08
N PHE A 637 22.79 -4.88 3.96
CA PHE A 637 23.78 -4.97 2.89
C PHE A 637 24.16 -3.59 2.38
N SER A 638 23.16 -2.76 2.07
CA SER A 638 23.34 -1.41 1.55
C SER A 638 24.12 -0.52 2.52
N TYR A 639 23.83 -0.61 3.81
CA TYR A 639 24.58 0.08 4.86
C TYR A 639 26.01 -0.42 5.01
N SER A 640 26.25 -1.73 4.86
CA SER A 640 27.58 -2.34 4.99
C SER A 640 28.52 -2.03 3.81
N GLN A 641 27.96 -1.84 2.62
CA GLN A 641 28.72 -1.54 1.40
C GLN A 641 28.84 -0.02 1.13
N ALA A 642 28.23 0.81 1.99
CA ALA A 642 28.23 2.26 1.85
C ALA A 642 29.49 2.90 2.47
N PRO A 643 30.14 3.84 1.76
CA PRO A 643 31.13 4.73 2.37
C PRO A 643 30.54 5.51 3.54
N SER A 644 31.38 5.86 4.51
CA SER A 644 30.94 6.50 5.76
C SER A 644 30.16 7.80 5.52
N ASN A 645 30.55 8.58 4.51
CA ASN A 645 29.93 9.83 4.09
C ASN A 645 28.81 9.68 3.03
N MET A 646 28.54 8.49 2.48
CA MET A 646 27.57 8.28 1.37
C MET A 646 26.41 7.35 1.71
N LYS A 647 26.23 6.96 2.98
CA LYS A 647 25.09 6.14 3.43
C LYS A 647 23.73 6.72 3.04
N SER A 648 23.56 8.04 3.12
CA SER A 648 22.33 8.74 2.72
C SER A 648 22.05 8.63 1.21
N VAL A 649 23.09 8.63 0.37
CA VAL A 649 22.96 8.50 -1.09
C VAL A 649 22.44 7.11 -1.47
N LEU A 650 22.97 6.06 -0.84
CA LEU A 650 22.49 4.69 -1.07
C LEU A 650 21.08 4.48 -0.52
N GLN A 651 20.75 5.06 0.64
CA GLN A 651 19.38 5.01 1.16
C GLN A 651 18.38 5.71 0.23
N ALA A 652 18.76 6.85 -0.36
CA ALA A 652 17.94 7.52 -1.38
C ALA A 652 17.78 6.65 -2.64
N GLY A 653 18.85 5.99 -3.08
CA GLY A 653 18.79 5.01 -4.16
C GLY A 653 17.87 3.83 -3.85
N TRP A 654 17.86 3.34 -2.61
CA TRP A 654 16.96 2.28 -2.16
C TRP A 654 15.50 2.72 -2.22
N LEU A 655 15.16 3.89 -1.67
CA LEU A 655 13.79 4.43 -1.74
C LEU A 655 13.34 4.68 -3.19
N LEU A 656 14.27 5.09 -4.07
CA LEU A 656 14.00 5.23 -5.49
C LEU A 656 13.58 3.89 -6.13
N THR A 657 14.11 2.75 -5.68
CA THR A 657 13.67 1.44 -6.19
C THR A 657 12.18 1.18 -5.88
N VAL A 658 11.67 1.65 -4.74
CA VAL A 658 10.25 1.56 -4.38
C VAL A 658 9.41 2.42 -5.31
N ALA A 659 9.85 3.65 -5.57
CA ALA A 659 9.16 4.56 -6.50
C ALA A 659 9.09 3.98 -7.92
N VAL A 660 10.21 3.46 -8.42
CA VAL A 660 10.27 2.80 -9.74
C VAL A 660 9.40 1.54 -9.76
N GLY A 661 9.34 0.76 -8.67
CA GLY A 661 8.49 -0.42 -8.58
C GLY A 661 7.01 -0.08 -8.77
N ASN A 662 6.53 0.99 -8.13
CA ASN A 662 5.17 1.47 -8.32
C ASN A 662 4.93 2.00 -9.74
N ILE A 663 5.92 2.64 -10.37
CA ILE A 663 5.82 3.05 -11.79
C ILE A 663 5.75 1.83 -12.72
N VAL A 664 6.45 0.75 -12.41
CA VAL A 664 6.38 -0.50 -13.18
C VAL A 664 4.98 -1.10 -13.14
N VAL A 665 4.28 -1.03 -12.01
CA VAL A 665 2.87 -1.46 -11.93
C VAL A 665 2.01 -0.68 -12.92
N LEU A 666 2.17 0.65 -13.00
CA LEU A 666 1.44 1.49 -13.96
C LEU A 666 1.71 1.10 -15.41
N ILE A 667 2.99 0.89 -15.75
CA ILE A 667 3.38 0.50 -17.12
C ILE A 667 2.77 -0.86 -17.49
N ILE A 668 2.82 -1.82 -16.56
CA ILE A 668 2.29 -3.17 -16.82
C ILE A 668 0.76 -3.14 -16.94
N ALA A 669 0.07 -2.40 -16.07
CA ALA A 669 -1.39 -2.27 -16.11
C ALA A 669 -1.87 -1.71 -17.47
N GLU A 670 -1.22 -0.65 -17.97
CA GLU A 670 -1.54 -0.04 -19.27
C GLU A 670 -1.12 -0.91 -20.47
N ALA A 671 -0.01 -1.66 -20.35
CA ALA A 671 0.54 -2.43 -21.48
C ALA A 671 -0.07 -3.83 -21.64
N ALA A 672 -0.50 -4.47 -20.55
CA ALA A 672 -0.91 -5.87 -20.56
C ALA A 672 -2.40 -6.06 -20.85
N THR A 673 -3.24 -5.04 -20.63
CA THR A 673 -4.72 -5.05 -20.82
C THR A 673 -5.33 -6.44 -20.65
N LEU A 674 -5.11 -7.05 -19.47
CA LEU A 674 -5.62 -8.37 -19.15
C LEU A 674 -7.01 -8.21 -18.54
N GLU A 675 -8.02 -8.87 -19.12
CA GLU A 675 -9.39 -8.85 -18.58
C GLU A 675 -9.48 -9.58 -17.23
N ASP A 676 -8.63 -10.59 -17.04
CA ASP A 676 -8.64 -11.48 -15.88
C ASP A 676 -7.61 -11.07 -14.81
N GLN A 677 -8.07 -10.82 -13.59
CA GLN A 677 -7.20 -10.48 -12.45
C GLN A 677 -6.23 -11.61 -12.07
N TRP A 678 -6.64 -12.88 -12.18
CA TRP A 678 -5.76 -14.01 -11.89
C TRP A 678 -4.56 -14.06 -12.87
N ALA A 679 -4.78 -13.68 -14.13
CA ALA A 679 -3.75 -13.63 -15.16
C ALA A 679 -2.73 -12.50 -14.86
N GLU A 680 -3.21 -11.35 -14.37
CA GLU A 680 -2.35 -10.27 -13.90
C GLU A 680 -1.41 -10.76 -12.76
N TYR A 681 -1.93 -11.49 -11.77
CA TYR A 681 -1.10 -12.04 -10.70
C TYR A 681 -0.03 -13.01 -11.21
N ILE A 682 -0.37 -13.89 -12.16
CA ILE A 682 0.59 -14.82 -12.78
C ILE A 682 1.65 -14.08 -13.61
N LEU A 683 1.26 -13.01 -14.31
CA LEU A 683 2.19 -12.16 -15.06
C LEU A 683 3.23 -11.55 -14.11
N PHE A 684 2.80 -10.93 -13.01
CA PHE A 684 3.70 -10.36 -12.01
C PHE A 684 4.61 -11.42 -11.37
N ALA A 685 4.07 -12.60 -11.03
CA ALA A 685 4.87 -13.71 -10.50
C ALA A 685 5.96 -14.14 -11.50
N SER A 686 5.60 -14.31 -12.77
CA SER A 686 6.51 -14.75 -13.84
C SER A 686 7.62 -13.72 -14.10
N LEU A 687 7.27 -12.43 -14.14
CA LEU A 687 8.23 -11.34 -14.27
C LEU A 687 9.20 -11.31 -13.09
N LEU A 688 8.71 -11.48 -11.85
CA LEU A 688 9.57 -11.50 -10.69
C LEU A 688 10.51 -12.71 -10.67
N VAL A 689 10.08 -13.88 -11.14
CA VAL A 689 10.95 -15.06 -11.29
C VAL A 689 12.07 -14.78 -12.30
N LEU A 690 11.75 -14.18 -13.45
CA LEU A 690 12.76 -13.76 -14.43
C LEU A 690 13.77 -12.79 -13.82
N VAL A 691 13.29 -11.78 -13.11
CA VAL A 691 14.13 -10.78 -12.45
C VAL A 691 14.95 -11.39 -11.31
N CYS A 692 14.42 -12.39 -10.60
CA CYS A 692 15.14 -13.15 -9.60
C CYS A 692 16.36 -13.87 -10.20
N PHE A 693 16.22 -14.48 -11.38
CA PHE A 693 17.35 -15.09 -12.09
C PHE A 693 18.40 -14.06 -12.51
N ILE A 694 17.96 -12.91 -13.04
CA ILE A 694 18.87 -11.81 -13.41
C ILE A 694 19.63 -11.32 -12.17
N PHE A 695 18.92 -11.08 -11.06
CA PHE A 695 19.53 -10.64 -9.81
C PHE A 695 20.50 -11.68 -9.24
N ALA A 696 20.14 -12.97 -9.27
CA ALA A 696 21.03 -14.05 -8.84
C ALA A 696 22.31 -14.11 -9.68
N PHE A 697 22.20 -13.92 -11.01
CA PHE A 697 23.34 -13.83 -11.91
C PHE A 697 24.23 -12.62 -11.57
N MET A 698 23.64 -11.43 -11.40
CA MET A 698 24.39 -10.23 -11.00
C MET A 698 25.06 -10.39 -9.64
N ALA A 699 24.38 -11.01 -8.68
CA ALA A 699 24.90 -11.28 -7.34
C ALA A 699 26.07 -12.27 -7.35
N TYR A 700 26.08 -13.25 -8.27
CA TYR A 700 27.17 -14.20 -8.41
C TYR A 700 28.50 -13.52 -8.78
N PHE A 701 28.45 -12.49 -9.64
CA PHE A 701 29.64 -11.70 -10.03
C PHE A 701 29.94 -10.54 -9.07
N TYR A 702 29.12 -10.32 -8.05
CA TYR A 702 29.32 -9.22 -7.12
C TYR A 702 30.42 -9.54 -6.10
N THR A 703 31.48 -8.74 -6.12
CA THR A 703 32.53 -8.78 -5.09
C THR A 703 32.25 -7.78 -3.97
N TYR A 704 32.15 -8.28 -2.74
CA TYR A 704 31.97 -7.44 -1.54
C TYR A 704 33.19 -6.56 -1.33
N ILE A 705 32.93 -5.28 -1.06
CA ILE A 705 33.94 -4.28 -0.76
C ILE A 705 33.79 -3.87 0.70
N ASP A 706 34.91 -3.75 1.41
CA ASP A 706 34.95 -3.21 2.77
C ASP A 706 35.31 -1.72 2.68
N PRO A 707 34.35 -0.79 2.90
CA PRO A 707 34.60 0.64 2.77
C PRO A 707 35.69 1.13 3.72
N ALA A 708 35.79 0.55 4.93
CA ALA A 708 36.74 0.98 5.94
C ALA A 708 38.19 0.71 5.51
N LYS A 709 38.43 -0.42 4.82
CA LYS A 709 39.76 -0.74 4.29
C LYS A 709 40.20 0.24 3.20
N ILE A 710 39.28 0.59 2.29
CA ILE A 710 39.57 1.56 1.22
C ILE A 710 39.81 2.94 1.81
N GLU A 711 38.96 3.40 2.74
CA GLU A 711 39.13 4.68 3.42
C GLU A 711 40.47 4.74 4.17
N ALA A 712 40.86 3.66 4.86
CA ALA A 712 42.16 3.55 5.53
C ALA A 712 43.35 3.59 4.55
N GLU A 713 43.27 2.90 3.41
CA GLU A 713 44.33 2.91 2.39
C GLU A 713 44.59 4.33 1.85
N PHE A 714 43.55 5.11 1.62
CA PHE A 714 43.69 6.49 1.15
C PHE A 714 44.13 7.44 2.27
N ALA A 715 43.68 7.22 3.52
CA ALA A 715 44.15 7.98 4.68
C ALA A 715 45.66 7.79 4.93
N HIS A 716 46.20 6.59 4.67
CA HIS A 716 47.65 6.33 4.75
C HIS A 716 48.44 6.90 3.56
N LYS A 717 47.86 6.92 2.35
CA LYS A 717 48.53 7.44 1.14
C LYS A 717 48.61 8.97 1.10
N GLU A 718 47.65 9.71 1.66
CA GLU A 718 47.68 11.18 1.69
C GLU A 718 48.94 11.81 2.32
N PRO A 719 49.40 11.39 3.53
CA PRO A 719 50.62 11.93 4.12
C PRO A 719 51.89 11.53 3.33
N GLU A 720 51.92 10.36 2.69
CA GLU A 720 53.03 9.95 1.83
C GLU A 720 53.07 10.70 0.49
N GLU A 721 51.92 10.94 -0.15
CA GLU A 721 51.84 11.77 -1.37
C GLU A 721 52.17 13.23 -1.07
N LYS A 722 51.73 13.79 0.07
CA LYS A 722 52.12 15.14 0.51
C LYS A 722 53.62 15.23 0.80
N LYS A 723 54.22 14.23 1.45
CA LYS A 723 55.67 14.12 1.63
C LYS A 723 56.43 13.97 0.30
N ARG A 724 55.93 13.17 -0.64
CA ARG A 724 56.54 13.04 -1.97
C ARG A 724 56.47 14.33 -2.76
N LYS A 725 55.31 15.00 -2.78
CA LYS A 725 55.12 16.28 -3.48
C LYS A 725 55.94 17.40 -2.84
N SER A 726 56.08 17.43 -1.51
CA SER A 726 56.96 18.41 -0.84
C SER A 726 58.44 18.16 -1.12
N VAL A 727 58.86 16.89 -1.19
CA VAL A 727 60.21 16.48 -1.59
C VAL A 727 60.47 16.81 -3.06
N GLU A 728 59.52 16.57 -3.97
CA GLU A 728 59.62 16.97 -5.39
C GLU A 728 59.63 18.48 -5.59
N MET A 729 58.84 19.24 -4.83
CA MET A 729 58.88 20.71 -4.85
C MET A 729 60.21 21.23 -4.35
N SER A 730 60.75 20.66 -3.26
CA SER A 730 62.10 20.97 -2.77
C SER A 730 63.19 20.61 -3.79
N ARG A 731 63.02 19.51 -4.53
CA ARG A 731 63.96 19.08 -5.57
C ARG A 731 63.93 20.01 -6.80
N LYS A 732 62.75 20.47 -7.20
CA LYS A 732 62.58 21.47 -8.27
C LYS A 732 63.10 22.85 -7.87
N SER A 733 62.89 23.27 -6.62
CA SER A 733 63.48 24.53 -6.13
C SER A 733 65.00 24.45 -6.04
N SER A 734 65.59 23.31 -5.63
CA SER A 734 67.04 23.13 -5.61
C SER A 734 67.66 23.09 -7.01
N HIS A 735 66.97 22.54 -8.02
CA HIS A 735 67.45 22.61 -9.41
C HIS A 735 67.38 24.03 -9.98
N SER A 736 66.36 24.82 -9.64
CA SER A 736 66.27 26.23 -10.06
C SER A 736 67.29 27.16 -9.38
N CYS A 737 67.85 26.76 -8.23
CA CYS A 737 68.99 27.45 -7.61
C CYS A 737 70.32 27.08 -8.28
N SER A 738 70.50 25.81 -8.67
CA SER A 738 71.73 25.36 -9.33
C SER A 738 71.93 26.00 -10.72
N GLU A 739 70.88 26.22 -11.51
CA GLU A 739 70.98 26.88 -12.82
C GLU A 739 71.27 28.40 -12.71
N LYS A 740 70.89 29.05 -11.61
CA LYS A 740 71.19 30.48 -11.38
C LYS A 740 72.60 30.72 -10.86
N ASP A 741 73.19 29.75 -10.15
CA ASP A 741 74.57 29.88 -9.65
C ASP A 741 75.63 29.58 -10.75
N GLU A 742 75.29 28.83 -11.80
CA GLU A 742 76.19 28.65 -12.98
C GLU A 742 76.18 29.85 -13.94
N GLU A 743 75.07 30.56 -14.12
CA GLU A 743 75.02 31.77 -14.96
C GLU A 743 75.72 32.98 -14.31
N THR A 744 75.88 33.00 -12.99
CA THR A 744 76.51 34.13 -12.27
C THR A 744 78.03 34.00 -12.15
N LEU A 745 78.62 32.84 -12.46
CA LEU A 745 80.07 32.62 -12.41
C LEU A 745 80.80 32.84 -13.75
N GLN A 746 80.08 32.94 -14.89
CA GLN A 746 80.70 33.18 -16.20
C GLN A 746 80.79 34.66 -16.62
N THR A 747 80.40 35.62 -15.77
CA THR A 747 80.47 37.07 -16.09
C THR A 747 81.49 37.86 -15.25
N LYS A 748 82.42 37.18 -14.56
CA LYS A 748 83.57 37.82 -13.89
C LYS A 748 84.85 37.01 -14.03
N ILE A 749 85.41 36.93 -15.25
CA ILE A 749 86.85 36.86 -15.51
C ILE A 749 87.14 37.72 -16.74
#